data_AF-A0A1Q7YDX7-F1
#
_entry.id   AF-A0A1Q7YDX7-F1
#
_cell.length_a   1.000
_cell.length_b   1.000
_cell.length_c   1.000
_cell.angle_alpha   90.00
_cell.angle_beta   90.00
_cell.angle_gamma   90.00
#
_symmetry.space_group_name_H-M   'P 1'
#
loop_
_entity.id
_entity.type
_entity.pdbx_description
1 polymer ?
#
loop_
_entity_poly.entity_id
_entity_poly.type
_entity_poly.pdbx_seq_one_letter_code
_entity_poly.pdbx_strand_id
1 'polypeptide(L)'
;MSRLASQEKGLYYPTPEPVIPMIVQRLSSRYPSGDIAEMRFLDPCVGKGRAIAMLAEEYRAHIKRLWHYSTVFPQVLTYGIEPNIARVKQARKCVDDVLQASFFQSLMSNGDSLDGGFQLAFVNSPYDYDKESGDRLEITFLKRTTQKLCPNGVLIWIVPQWVVARGASHLSQWYSDVRVYRFPDDDFATSEMLEKGEKLVPMFDMFKQVVIMAQKNFGQRSDPITEKELIALGTTDNPQEDIRPLTAIEGASREFGKYSVPLAKASLKYWSPSKFDPEEAAALLAVPQGNTMPSSGVYAKQQYQNQHWPFEIDRGIAYGRPLAPLKMGHRAIMAVAGMVNGALLVGKDGREIVVKGFSKKRRITKVSEDEDNIITETKDTFESSLWAIEMTEGKNLGQLVRIEAGTAVNNLKVPHETMGLSTFLDNFGGALTEKLSESNPALYHSPVQVPWAGAAFSQMKRQPLGRQRDFILSIVNAMVGGKDHAPMNRVGEIAEMATGKTYLSLATMFLGDMELNGCTQMLPKDAKALQLSPALVMVPEIIAYKWKREAEITLPNVKAVVIQRIDNPVKAMELRQFDPSWKGTTLSAVGCIDRVIKRIDQEVKAWQSDYDEAKQQGLPLPLKPCHVVIIPNNTAKLGMNWTPVYRLAPMRTMNSNGKMTVQCDEVTKMPRLTPCCPSCGLAIKDGVRVEKLAKEHPSYKKHKEEIERKKRNGKNVAAFEDDVLDVGTYVTEEEIWQAKKKEKKLWCLNCGGALWQLATTKEWVPRTVLRGDDVEALLLPSNLENLPVTIKDTSFRRFSVADYIKKFYSGFFKLLISDEIHQGKEGTATSDSLARFAMAMHPRCSPLLGALILACVNGSLMTACESGSIDTVPEKQ
;
A
#
# COMPACT_ATOMS: atom_id res chain seq x y z
N MET A 1 1.90 -69.31 -9.97
CA MET A 1 3.02 -69.42 -9.01
C MET A 1 3.94 -68.19 -8.97
N SER A 2 3.50 -66.97 -9.30
CA SER A 2 4.43 -65.85 -9.60
C SER A 2 4.39 -64.63 -8.66
N ARG A 3 3.34 -64.41 -7.85
CA ARG A 3 3.17 -63.12 -7.14
C ARG A 3 4.15 -62.91 -5.98
N LEU A 4 4.40 -63.92 -5.15
CA LEU A 4 5.33 -63.83 -4.01
C LEU A 4 6.80 -63.70 -4.47
N ALA A 5 7.23 -64.51 -5.45
CA ALA A 5 8.57 -64.42 -6.04
C ALA A 5 8.82 -63.09 -6.80
N SER A 6 7.77 -62.49 -7.39
CA SER A 6 7.83 -61.16 -8.02
C SER A 6 8.00 -60.03 -7.01
N GLN A 7 7.42 -60.19 -5.82
CA GLN A 7 7.55 -59.24 -4.71
C GLN A 7 8.93 -59.34 -4.03
N GLU A 8 9.51 -60.53 -3.95
CA GLU A 8 10.90 -60.72 -3.47
C GLU A 8 11.94 -60.04 -4.38
N LYS A 9 11.71 -59.99 -5.70
CA LYS A 9 12.56 -59.23 -6.65
C LYS A 9 12.30 -57.72 -6.66
N GLY A 10 11.44 -57.21 -5.76
CA GLY A 10 11.10 -55.79 -5.68
C GLY A 10 10.47 -55.22 -6.95
N LEU A 11 9.73 -56.07 -7.68
CA LEU A 11 9.08 -55.79 -8.98
C LEU A 11 10.02 -55.23 -10.06
N TYR A 12 11.32 -55.55 -10.00
CA TYR A 12 12.32 -55.11 -10.97
C TYR A 12 12.46 -56.09 -12.13
N TYR A 13 12.17 -55.62 -13.36
CA TYR A 13 12.31 -56.39 -14.58
C TYR A 13 13.14 -55.59 -15.61
N PRO A 14 14.47 -55.82 -15.70
CA PRO A 14 15.30 -55.11 -16.65
C PRO A 14 14.90 -55.45 -18.08
N THR A 15 14.82 -54.45 -18.96
CA THR A 15 14.64 -54.68 -20.40
C THR A 15 15.89 -55.38 -20.97
N PRO A 16 15.74 -56.47 -21.73
CA PRO A 16 16.86 -57.10 -22.41
C PRO A 16 17.56 -56.13 -23.37
N GLU A 17 18.89 -55.98 -23.24
CA GLU A 17 19.67 -55.02 -24.04
C GLU A 17 19.53 -55.18 -25.57
N PRO A 18 19.44 -56.41 -26.15
CA PRO A 18 19.30 -56.58 -27.60
C PRO A 18 18.04 -55.97 -28.21
N VAL A 19 17.00 -55.71 -27.40
CA VAL A 19 15.75 -55.08 -27.84
C VAL A 19 15.97 -53.60 -28.19
N ILE A 20 16.87 -52.92 -27.48
CA ILE A 20 17.04 -51.46 -27.56
C ILE A 20 17.52 -50.98 -28.95
N PRO A 21 18.57 -51.55 -29.57
CA PRO A 21 19.00 -51.14 -30.91
C PRO A 21 17.89 -51.33 -31.97
N MET A 22 17.09 -52.39 -31.85
CA MET A 22 15.98 -52.66 -32.78
C MET A 22 14.86 -51.61 -32.64
N ILE A 23 14.58 -51.14 -31.42
CA ILE A 23 13.67 -50.02 -31.19
C ILE A 23 14.23 -48.74 -31.84
N VAL A 24 15.51 -48.44 -31.63
CA VAL A 24 16.15 -47.22 -32.14
C VAL A 24 16.11 -47.12 -33.66
N GLN A 25 16.26 -48.23 -34.39
CA GLN A 25 16.17 -48.24 -35.86
C GLN A 25 14.82 -47.75 -36.40
N ARG A 26 13.77 -47.75 -35.58
CA ARG A 26 12.43 -47.26 -35.92
C ARG A 26 12.23 -45.78 -35.55
N LEU A 27 13.19 -45.16 -34.88
CA LEU A 27 13.15 -43.76 -34.47
C LEU A 27 13.91 -42.89 -35.47
N SER A 28 13.36 -41.72 -35.80
CA SER A 28 14.05 -40.67 -36.56
C SER A 28 14.02 -39.36 -35.79
N SER A 29 14.54 -38.30 -36.39
CA SER A 29 14.59 -36.97 -35.82
C SER A 29 14.22 -35.92 -36.87
N ARG A 30 13.74 -34.75 -36.43
CA ARG A 30 13.64 -33.57 -37.30
C ARG A 30 14.88 -32.70 -37.15
N TYR A 31 15.32 -32.13 -38.26
CA TYR A 31 16.47 -31.23 -38.28
C TYR A 31 16.25 -30.05 -37.30
N PRO A 32 17.25 -29.69 -36.47
CA PRO A 32 17.12 -28.57 -35.55
C PRO A 32 16.83 -27.27 -36.30
N SER A 33 15.68 -26.67 -36.00
CA SER A 33 15.20 -25.41 -36.56
C SER A 33 14.68 -24.54 -35.41
N GLY A 34 15.59 -23.96 -34.64
CA GLY A 34 15.28 -23.09 -33.50
C GLY A 34 16.46 -22.92 -32.54
N ASP A 35 16.29 -22.03 -31.56
CA ASP A 35 17.32 -21.67 -30.57
C ASP A 35 17.62 -22.81 -29.57
N ILE A 36 16.72 -23.79 -29.45
CA ILE A 36 16.85 -24.93 -28.53
C ILE A 36 16.90 -26.23 -29.35
N ALA A 37 18.04 -26.91 -29.28
CA ALA A 37 18.28 -28.19 -29.92
C ALA A 37 18.32 -29.31 -28.87
N GLU A 38 17.23 -29.50 -28.12
CA GLU A 38 17.13 -30.50 -27.05
C GLU A 38 16.00 -31.51 -27.30
N MET A 39 16.16 -32.73 -26.78
CA MET A 39 15.12 -33.76 -26.67
C MET A 39 15.16 -34.37 -25.27
N ARG A 40 13.99 -34.58 -24.66
CA ARG A 40 13.86 -35.14 -23.32
C ARG A 40 13.23 -36.51 -23.36
N PHE A 41 13.97 -37.51 -22.90
CA PHE A 41 13.55 -38.89 -22.82
C PHE A 41 13.15 -39.18 -21.37
N LEU A 42 11.93 -39.64 -21.16
CA LEU A 42 11.39 -39.97 -19.84
C LEU A 42 11.30 -41.48 -19.65
N ASP A 43 11.87 -41.98 -18.55
CA ASP A 43 11.56 -43.29 -18.01
C ASP A 43 10.85 -43.13 -16.66
N PRO A 44 9.53 -43.36 -16.59
CA PRO A 44 8.76 -43.20 -15.36
C PRO A 44 9.07 -44.29 -14.32
N CYS A 45 9.79 -45.35 -14.68
CA CYS A 45 10.21 -46.43 -13.79
C CYS A 45 11.63 -46.91 -14.14
N VAL A 46 12.61 -46.01 -13.93
CA VAL A 46 13.95 -46.11 -14.52
C VAL A 46 14.79 -47.28 -14.01
N GLY A 47 14.46 -47.84 -12.84
CA GLY A 47 15.21 -48.95 -12.27
C GLY A 47 16.68 -48.56 -12.05
N LYS A 48 17.60 -49.35 -12.63
CA LYS A 48 19.05 -49.07 -12.61
C LYS A 48 19.50 -48.09 -13.70
N GLY A 49 18.62 -47.61 -14.57
CA GLY A 49 18.90 -46.62 -15.63
C GLY A 49 19.50 -47.14 -16.93
N ARG A 50 19.95 -48.40 -16.98
CA ARG A 50 20.66 -48.95 -18.15
C ARG A 50 19.88 -48.87 -19.47
N ALA A 51 18.57 -49.16 -19.46
CA ALA A 51 17.75 -49.23 -20.66
C ALA A 51 17.59 -47.87 -21.36
N ILE A 52 17.15 -46.83 -20.62
CA ILE A 52 17.02 -45.48 -21.18
C ILE A 52 18.37 -44.85 -21.53
N ALA A 53 19.43 -45.14 -20.77
CA ALA A 53 20.79 -44.70 -21.08
C ALA A 53 21.27 -45.27 -22.42
N MET A 54 21.11 -46.60 -22.62
CA MET A 54 21.43 -47.27 -23.88
C MET A 54 20.55 -46.76 -25.03
N LEU A 55 19.26 -46.54 -24.79
CA LEU A 55 18.34 -45.99 -25.79
C LEU A 55 18.83 -44.61 -26.27
N ALA A 56 19.23 -43.72 -25.35
CA ALA A 56 19.74 -42.41 -25.69
C ALA A 56 21.09 -42.48 -26.42
N GLU A 57 22.00 -43.36 -25.99
CA GLU A 57 23.30 -43.57 -26.65
C GLU A 57 23.14 -44.09 -28.07
N GLU A 58 22.39 -45.18 -28.26
CA GLU A 58 22.12 -45.77 -29.57
C GLU A 58 21.37 -44.79 -30.48
N TYR A 59 20.42 -44.01 -29.94
CA TYR A 59 19.70 -43.00 -30.71
C TYR A 59 20.62 -41.87 -31.20
N ARG A 60 21.54 -41.39 -30.34
CA ARG A 60 22.57 -40.41 -30.77
C ARG A 60 23.45 -40.98 -31.87
N ALA A 61 23.90 -42.24 -31.75
CA ALA A 61 24.69 -42.90 -32.78
C ALA A 61 23.88 -43.09 -34.09
N HIS A 62 22.61 -43.46 -33.98
CA HIS A 62 21.70 -43.62 -35.11
C HIS A 62 21.48 -42.32 -35.87
N ILE A 63 21.18 -41.20 -35.19
CA ILE A 63 21.03 -39.90 -35.86
C ILE A 63 22.34 -39.47 -36.53
N LYS A 64 23.50 -39.66 -35.88
CA LYS A 64 24.80 -39.35 -36.49
C LYS A 64 25.03 -40.12 -37.80
N ARG A 65 24.59 -41.37 -37.88
CA ARG A 65 24.63 -42.17 -39.13
C ARG A 65 23.65 -41.65 -40.17
N LEU A 66 22.44 -41.25 -39.78
CA LEU A 66 21.43 -40.71 -40.70
C LEU A 66 21.81 -39.34 -41.26
N TRP A 67 22.47 -38.50 -40.46
CA TRP A 67 22.83 -37.13 -40.79
C TRP A 67 24.34 -36.95 -40.86
N HIS A 68 25.02 -37.82 -41.61
CA HIS A 68 26.48 -37.83 -41.74
C HIS A 68 27.07 -36.54 -42.34
N TYR A 69 26.24 -35.69 -42.95
CA TYR A 69 26.63 -34.36 -43.45
C TYR A 69 26.34 -33.21 -42.46
N SER A 70 25.73 -33.46 -41.31
CA SER A 70 25.40 -32.41 -40.33
C SER A 70 26.53 -32.17 -39.34
N THR A 71 26.79 -30.90 -39.01
CA THR A 71 27.68 -30.51 -37.90
C THR A 71 26.92 -30.20 -36.61
N VAL A 72 25.59 -30.19 -36.66
CA VAL A 72 24.71 -29.85 -35.52
C VAL A 72 23.80 -31.04 -35.20
N PHE A 73 23.81 -31.45 -33.93
CA PHE A 73 22.99 -32.55 -33.43
C PHE A 73 22.24 -32.09 -32.17
N PRO A 74 20.98 -32.49 -31.99
CA PRO A 74 20.24 -32.18 -30.78
C PRO A 74 20.82 -32.92 -29.57
N GLN A 75 20.87 -32.24 -28.43
CA GLN A 75 21.18 -32.85 -27.15
C GLN A 75 20.02 -33.76 -26.73
N VAL A 76 20.35 -34.98 -26.33
CA VAL A 76 19.38 -35.93 -25.77
C VAL A 76 19.60 -35.99 -24.27
N LEU A 77 18.60 -35.60 -23.49
CA LEU A 77 18.59 -35.60 -22.02
C LEU A 77 17.67 -36.70 -21.51
N THR A 78 18.11 -37.41 -20.48
CA THR A 78 17.41 -38.56 -19.90
C THR A 78 16.91 -38.25 -18.49
N TYR A 79 15.63 -38.51 -18.27
CA TYR A 79 14.91 -38.24 -17.02
C TYR A 79 14.33 -39.54 -16.48
N GLY A 80 14.65 -39.86 -15.23
CA GLY A 80 14.25 -41.11 -14.58
C GLY A 80 13.52 -40.90 -13.26
N ILE A 81 12.57 -41.78 -12.93
CA ILE A 81 11.93 -41.81 -11.61
C ILE A 81 12.05 -43.21 -11.01
N GLU A 82 12.56 -43.30 -9.78
CA GLU A 82 12.71 -44.56 -9.06
C GLU A 82 12.54 -44.34 -7.55
N PRO A 83 11.61 -45.05 -6.87
CA PRO A 83 11.42 -44.91 -5.44
C PRO A 83 12.53 -45.57 -4.58
N ASN A 84 13.19 -46.63 -5.07
CA ASN A 84 14.20 -47.36 -4.31
C ASN A 84 15.57 -46.67 -4.34
N ILE A 85 16.06 -46.28 -3.16
CA ILE A 85 17.31 -45.53 -3.00
C ILE A 85 18.56 -46.23 -3.57
N ALA A 86 18.66 -47.56 -3.48
CA ALA A 86 19.79 -48.31 -4.00
C ALA A 86 19.81 -48.31 -5.54
N ARG A 87 18.62 -48.40 -6.16
CA ARG A 87 18.47 -48.29 -7.62
C ARG A 87 18.69 -46.86 -8.12
N VAL A 88 18.20 -45.85 -7.41
CA VAL A 88 18.49 -44.42 -7.71
C VAL A 88 19.99 -44.15 -7.76
N LYS A 89 20.75 -44.66 -6.77
CA LYS A 89 22.22 -44.53 -6.75
C LYS A 89 22.90 -45.14 -7.97
N GLN A 90 22.33 -46.20 -8.55
CA GLN A 90 22.84 -46.82 -9.77
C GLN A 90 22.42 -46.04 -11.01
N ALA A 91 21.14 -45.64 -11.10
CA ALA A 91 20.60 -44.87 -12.22
C ALA A 91 21.31 -43.52 -12.41
N ARG A 92 21.61 -42.79 -11.32
CA ARG A 92 22.35 -41.51 -11.37
C ARG A 92 23.75 -41.60 -11.97
N LYS A 93 24.30 -42.82 -12.16
CA LYS A 93 25.60 -43.01 -12.84
C LYS A 93 25.48 -42.95 -14.37
N CYS A 94 24.28 -43.12 -14.93
CA CYS A 94 24.06 -43.26 -16.38
C CYS A 94 22.85 -42.50 -16.92
N VAL A 95 22.04 -41.87 -16.06
CA VAL A 95 20.87 -41.06 -16.42
C VAL A 95 21.12 -39.63 -15.95
N ASP A 96 20.80 -38.65 -16.78
CA ASP A 96 21.15 -37.24 -16.55
C ASP A 96 20.47 -36.66 -15.30
N ASP A 97 19.18 -36.95 -15.09
CA ASP A 97 18.44 -36.52 -13.91
C ASP A 97 17.50 -37.62 -13.39
N VAL A 98 17.60 -37.94 -12.09
CA VAL A 98 16.81 -39.02 -11.45
C VAL A 98 16.17 -38.53 -10.16
N LEU A 99 14.84 -38.60 -10.12
CA LEU A 99 14.04 -38.33 -8.91
C LEU A 99 13.91 -39.61 -8.07
N GLN A 100 14.28 -39.51 -6.79
CA GLN A 100 13.91 -40.50 -5.77
C GLN A 100 12.47 -40.24 -5.32
N ALA A 101 11.49 -40.73 -6.09
CA ALA A 101 10.08 -40.47 -5.82
C ALA A 101 9.17 -41.55 -6.40
N SER A 102 7.90 -41.50 -6.04
CA SER A 102 6.85 -42.20 -6.78
C SER A 102 6.49 -41.40 -8.04
N PHE A 103 6.38 -42.08 -9.18
CA PHE A 103 5.92 -41.47 -10.43
C PHE A 103 4.58 -40.74 -10.27
N PHE A 104 3.69 -41.29 -9.43
CA PHE A 104 2.36 -40.72 -9.16
C PHE A 104 2.40 -39.53 -8.19
N GLN A 105 3.48 -39.38 -7.42
CA GLN A 105 3.72 -38.29 -6.46
C GLN A 105 4.97 -37.49 -6.86
N SER A 106 5.13 -37.24 -8.16
CA SER A 106 6.16 -36.34 -8.71
C SER A 106 5.51 -35.22 -9.52
N LEU A 107 6.01 -34.00 -9.33
CA LEU A 107 5.60 -32.83 -10.09
C LEU A 107 6.43 -32.76 -11.38
N MET A 108 5.75 -32.83 -12.52
CA MET A 108 6.38 -32.86 -13.83
C MET A 108 5.58 -32.03 -14.82
N SER A 109 6.26 -31.34 -15.73
CA SER A 109 5.63 -30.62 -16.82
C SER A 109 4.74 -31.52 -17.66
N ASN A 110 3.58 -31.00 -18.06
CA ASN A 110 2.68 -31.68 -18.98
C ASN A 110 3.12 -31.42 -20.42
N GLY A 111 2.91 -32.38 -21.31
CA GLY A 111 3.32 -32.27 -22.70
C GLY A 111 2.58 -31.20 -23.49
N ASP A 112 1.36 -30.85 -23.05
CA ASP A 112 0.54 -29.81 -23.68
C ASP A 112 0.82 -28.41 -23.10
N SER A 113 1.76 -28.31 -22.15
CA SER A 113 2.18 -27.03 -21.57
C SER A 113 3.20 -26.30 -22.45
N LEU A 114 3.50 -25.04 -22.12
CA LEU A 114 4.38 -24.19 -22.95
C LEU A 114 5.80 -24.74 -23.14
N ASP A 115 6.32 -25.51 -22.20
CA ASP A 115 7.65 -26.14 -22.31
C ASP A 115 7.64 -27.48 -23.08
N GLY A 116 6.45 -27.97 -23.41
CA GLY A 116 6.25 -29.21 -24.15
C GLY A 116 6.57 -30.48 -23.37
N GLY A 117 6.82 -30.46 -22.06
CA GLY A 117 7.11 -31.68 -21.29
C GLY A 117 8.25 -32.53 -21.89
N PHE A 118 7.93 -33.77 -22.29
CA PHE A 118 8.89 -34.78 -22.78
C PHE A 118 8.63 -35.21 -24.24
N GLN A 119 9.69 -35.46 -25.00
CA GLN A 119 9.61 -35.78 -26.44
C GLN A 119 9.51 -37.28 -26.70
N LEU A 120 10.05 -38.11 -25.80
CA LEU A 120 9.97 -39.56 -25.86
C LEU A 120 9.71 -40.11 -24.45
N ALA A 121 8.88 -41.13 -24.34
CA ALA A 121 8.73 -41.88 -23.10
C ALA A 121 9.01 -43.38 -23.32
N PHE A 122 9.92 -43.91 -22.52
CA PHE A 122 10.27 -45.33 -22.44
C PHE A 122 9.63 -45.92 -21.19
N VAL A 123 8.56 -46.70 -21.37
CA VAL A 123 7.68 -47.14 -20.28
C VAL A 123 7.78 -48.66 -20.14
N ASN A 124 8.59 -49.11 -19.18
CA ASN A 124 8.63 -50.49 -18.72
C ASN A 124 8.22 -50.54 -17.24
N SER A 125 6.93 -50.36 -16.99
CA SER A 125 6.36 -50.23 -15.64
C SER A 125 6.31 -51.56 -14.87
N PRO A 126 6.20 -51.55 -13.53
CA PRO A 126 6.04 -52.76 -12.73
C PRO A 126 4.78 -53.56 -13.11
N TYR A 127 4.89 -54.89 -13.20
CA TYR A 127 3.79 -55.78 -13.58
C TYR A 127 2.93 -56.21 -12.38
N ASP A 128 2.25 -55.28 -11.74
CA ASP A 128 1.39 -55.54 -10.57
C ASP A 128 0.10 -54.72 -10.63
N TYR A 129 -0.74 -54.87 -9.62
CA TYR A 129 -1.93 -54.07 -9.39
C TYR A 129 -1.64 -52.95 -8.41
N ASP A 130 -2.21 -51.78 -8.69
CA ASP A 130 -2.30 -50.69 -7.74
C ASP A 130 -3.14 -51.16 -6.53
N LYS A 131 -2.60 -50.96 -5.32
CA LYS A 131 -3.26 -51.39 -4.08
C LYS A 131 -4.49 -50.55 -3.73
N GLU A 132 -4.55 -49.31 -4.22
CA GLU A 132 -5.61 -48.37 -3.90
C GLU A 132 -6.74 -48.42 -4.94
N SER A 133 -6.41 -48.34 -6.24
CA SER A 133 -7.44 -48.35 -7.29
C SER A 133 -7.84 -49.75 -7.75
N GLY A 134 -7.02 -50.77 -7.50
CA GLY A 134 -7.20 -52.11 -8.05
C GLY A 134 -6.90 -52.21 -9.55
N ASP A 135 -6.49 -51.11 -10.20
CA ASP A 135 -6.10 -51.09 -11.61
C ASP A 135 -4.71 -51.71 -11.82
N ARG A 136 -4.42 -52.16 -13.04
CA ARG A 136 -3.06 -52.58 -13.43
C ARG A 136 -2.13 -51.37 -13.47
N LEU A 137 -0.96 -51.49 -12.84
CA LEU A 137 0.05 -50.44 -12.85
C LEU A 137 0.49 -50.09 -14.27
N GLU A 138 0.54 -51.06 -15.18
CA GLU A 138 0.93 -50.77 -16.56
C GLU A 138 -0.02 -49.78 -17.25
N ILE A 139 -1.31 -49.84 -16.92
CA ILE A 139 -2.33 -48.97 -17.48
C ILE A 139 -2.28 -47.58 -16.82
N THR A 140 -2.08 -47.52 -15.50
CA THR A 140 -1.99 -46.23 -14.79
C THR A 140 -0.73 -45.47 -15.18
N PHE A 141 0.40 -46.17 -15.35
CA PHE A 141 1.64 -45.61 -15.87
C PHE A 141 1.49 -45.10 -17.30
N LEU A 142 0.85 -45.88 -18.19
CA LEU A 142 0.55 -45.45 -19.56
C LEU A 142 -0.26 -44.15 -19.56
N LYS A 143 -1.39 -44.12 -18.84
CA LYS A 143 -2.30 -42.96 -18.79
C LYS A 143 -1.60 -41.70 -18.31
N ARG A 144 -0.83 -41.78 -17.22
CA ARG A 144 -0.10 -40.63 -16.69
C ARG A 144 1.03 -40.20 -17.62
N THR A 145 1.75 -41.15 -18.23
CA THR A 145 2.82 -40.85 -19.19
C THR A 145 2.29 -40.11 -20.43
N THR A 146 1.12 -40.49 -20.94
CA THR A 146 0.45 -39.77 -22.05
C THR A 146 0.28 -38.27 -21.77
N GLN A 147 0.01 -37.89 -20.52
CA GLN A 147 -0.13 -36.48 -20.13
C GLN A 147 1.20 -35.73 -20.13
N LYS A 148 2.32 -36.44 -19.92
CA LYS A 148 3.68 -35.88 -19.86
C LYS A 148 4.33 -35.77 -21.23
N LEU A 149 3.94 -36.64 -22.16
CA LEU A 149 4.45 -36.65 -23.52
C LEU A 149 3.91 -35.47 -24.34
N CYS A 150 4.77 -34.80 -25.10
CA CYS A 150 4.39 -33.68 -25.96
C CYS A 150 3.52 -34.15 -27.14
N PRO A 151 2.76 -33.25 -27.77
CA PRO A 151 2.18 -33.52 -29.09
C PRO A 151 3.21 -34.05 -30.09
N ASN A 152 2.85 -35.12 -30.81
CA ASN A 152 3.75 -35.88 -31.70
C ASN A 152 4.95 -36.53 -31.01
N GLY A 153 5.00 -36.57 -29.67
CA GLY A 153 6.03 -37.31 -28.94
C GLY A 153 5.87 -38.82 -29.12
N VAL A 154 6.95 -39.56 -28.90
CA VAL A 154 7.00 -41.00 -29.14
C VAL A 154 6.83 -41.78 -27.85
N LEU A 155 5.86 -42.71 -27.83
CA LEU A 155 5.70 -43.70 -26.78
C LEU A 155 6.41 -45.00 -27.18
N ILE A 156 7.21 -45.54 -26.27
CA ILE A 156 7.70 -46.92 -26.28
C ILE A 156 7.17 -47.57 -25.00
N TRP A 157 6.26 -48.54 -25.13
CA TRP A 157 5.62 -49.19 -23.99
C TRP A 157 5.87 -50.70 -24.04
N ILE A 158 6.47 -51.25 -22.98
CA ILE A 158 6.83 -52.66 -22.87
C ILE A 158 5.92 -53.31 -21.84
N VAL A 159 5.15 -54.31 -22.28
CA VAL A 159 4.20 -55.03 -21.43
C VAL A 159 4.05 -56.49 -21.84
N PRO A 160 3.55 -57.37 -20.96
CA PRO A 160 3.06 -58.67 -21.36
C PRO A 160 1.99 -58.56 -22.45
N GLN A 161 1.98 -59.49 -23.41
CA GLN A 161 1.05 -59.49 -24.55
C GLN A 161 -0.42 -59.26 -24.13
N TRP A 162 -0.89 -59.97 -23.11
CA TRP A 162 -2.28 -59.91 -22.64
C TRP A 162 -2.71 -58.54 -22.11
N VAL A 163 -1.76 -57.67 -21.74
CA VAL A 163 -2.03 -56.31 -21.25
C VAL A 163 -2.42 -55.37 -22.40
N VAL A 164 -2.06 -55.69 -23.66
CA VAL A 164 -2.39 -54.88 -24.83
C VAL A 164 -3.90 -54.65 -24.94
N ALA A 165 -4.72 -55.69 -24.74
CA ALA A 165 -6.17 -55.57 -24.79
C ALA A 165 -6.74 -54.62 -23.74
N ARG A 166 -6.10 -54.52 -22.56
CA ARG A 166 -6.51 -53.58 -21.49
C ARG A 166 -6.11 -52.14 -21.78
N GLY A 167 -5.05 -51.93 -22.57
CA GLY A 167 -4.59 -50.62 -23.02
C GLY A 167 -5.24 -50.13 -24.32
N ALA A 168 -5.97 -50.99 -25.04
CA ALA A 168 -6.45 -50.77 -26.39
C ALA A 168 -7.24 -49.46 -26.55
N SER A 169 -8.23 -49.21 -25.69
CA SER A 169 -9.05 -48.00 -25.70
C SER A 169 -8.23 -46.72 -25.50
N HIS A 170 -7.25 -46.75 -24.59
CA HIS A 170 -6.39 -45.59 -24.33
C HIS A 170 -5.41 -45.35 -25.49
N LEU A 171 -4.85 -46.42 -26.06
CA LEU A 171 -3.96 -46.33 -27.21
C LEU A 171 -4.67 -45.77 -28.45
N SER A 172 -5.85 -46.29 -28.79
CA SER A 172 -6.62 -45.84 -29.96
C SER A 172 -7.10 -44.39 -29.83
N GLN A 173 -7.36 -43.93 -28.60
CA GLN A 173 -7.82 -42.57 -28.34
C GLN A 173 -6.68 -41.54 -28.41
N TRP A 174 -5.52 -41.84 -27.81
CA TRP A 174 -4.48 -40.84 -27.56
C TRP A 174 -3.29 -40.89 -28.53
N TYR A 175 -3.14 -41.98 -29.28
CA TYR A 175 -2.00 -42.21 -30.14
C TYR A 175 -2.40 -42.51 -31.59
N SER A 176 -1.43 -42.33 -32.49
CA SER A 176 -1.49 -42.69 -33.91
C SER A 176 -0.24 -43.49 -34.28
N ASP A 177 -0.31 -44.16 -35.44
CA ASP A 177 0.73 -45.06 -35.93
C ASP A 177 1.09 -46.14 -34.90
N VAL A 178 0.12 -46.62 -34.11
CA VAL A 178 0.35 -47.65 -33.10
C VAL A 178 0.81 -48.93 -33.80
N ARG A 179 1.93 -49.49 -33.35
CA ARG A 179 2.46 -50.79 -33.80
C ARG A 179 2.85 -51.64 -32.60
N VAL A 180 2.39 -52.88 -32.61
CA VAL A 180 2.73 -53.90 -31.62
C VAL A 180 3.76 -54.84 -32.23
N TYR A 181 4.85 -55.06 -31.52
CA TYR A 181 5.89 -56.03 -31.87
C TYR A 181 6.07 -56.99 -30.72
N ARG A 182 6.08 -58.29 -30.95
CA ARG A 182 6.53 -59.23 -29.91
C ARG A 182 8.04 -59.19 -29.79
N PHE A 183 8.56 -59.58 -28.64
CA PHE A 183 10.02 -59.71 -28.47
C PHE A 183 10.62 -60.63 -29.55
N PRO A 184 11.93 -60.49 -29.83
CA PRO A 184 12.61 -61.35 -30.81
C PRO A 184 12.44 -62.85 -30.51
N ASP A 185 12.51 -63.67 -31.55
CA ASP A 185 12.60 -65.13 -31.42
C ASP A 185 14.05 -65.61 -31.25
N ASP A 186 15.02 -64.70 -31.25
CA ASP A 186 16.42 -65.04 -31.06
C ASP A 186 16.64 -65.69 -29.69
N ASP A 187 17.50 -66.70 -29.69
CA ASP A 187 17.94 -67.42 -28.50
C ASP A 187 18.57 -66.45 -27.48
N PHE A 188 18.02 -66.43 -26.27
CA PHE A 188 18.42 -65.52 -25.21
C PHE A 188 18.61 -66.24 -23.88
N ALA A 189 19.60 -65.78 -23.11
CA ALA A 189 19.85 -66.23 -21.75
C ALA A 189 20.20 -65.02 -20.86
N THR A 190 19.65 -64.99 -19.65
CA THR A 190 20.06 -64.01 -18.64
C THR A 190 21.43 -64.37 -18.06
N SER A 191 22.13 -63.42 -17.43
CA SER A 191 23.40 -63.70 -16.74
C SER A 191 23.27 -64.83 -15.71
N GLU A 192 22.15 -64.88 -14.98
CA GLU A 192 21.85 -65.95 -14.03
C GLU A 192 21.72 -67.33 -14.69
N MET A 193 21.12 -67.39 -15.89
CA MET A 193 20.97 -68.63 -16.65
C MET A 193 22.31 -69.13 -17.21
N LEU A 194 23.14 -68.20 -17.70
CA LEU A 194 24.48 -68.51 -18.17
C LEU A 194 25.36 -69.05 -17.02
N GLU A 195 25.28 -68.44 -15.84
CA GLU A 195 25.98 -68.92 -14.63
C GLU A 195 25.53 -70.31 -14.19
N LYS A 196 24.25 -70.67 -14.43
CA LYS A 196 23.67 -71.98 -14.10
C LYS A 196 23.80 -73.02 -15.22
N GLY A 197 24.40 -72.67 -16.36
CA GLY A 197 24.53 -73.57 -17.51
C GLY A 197 23.19 -73.95 -18.16
N GLU A 198 22.17 -73.11 -18.01
CA GLU A 198 20.84 -73.34 -18.58
C GLU A 198 20.84 -73.10 -20.10
N LYS A 199 19.95 -73.77 -20.83
CA LYS A 199 19.84 -73.63 -22.29
C LYS A 199 19.28 -72.26 -22.65
N LEU A 200 19.76 -71.73 -23.78
CA LEU A 200 19.15 -70.57 -24.43
C LEU A 200 17.71 -70.91 -24.83
N VAL A 201 16.83 -69.94 -24.69
CA VAL A 201 15.43 -70.05 -25.12
C VAL A 201 15.05 -68.82 -25.93
N PRO A 202 14.14 -68.92 -26.91
CA PRO A 202 13.65 -67.76 -27.64
C PRO A 202 13.18 -66.66 -26.68
N MET A 203 13.63 -65.42 -26.91
CA MET A 203 13.36 -64.32 -25.98
C MET A 203 11.86 -64.09 -25.75
N PHE A 204 11.05 -64.17 -26.80
CA PHE A 204 9.59 -64.08 -26.64
C PHE A 204 9.01 -65.20 -25.78
N ASP A 205 9.52 -66.42 -25.89
CA ASP A 205 9.03 -67.53 -25.06
C ASP A 205 9.36 -67.37 -23.58
N MET A 206 10.51 -66.75 -23.28
CA MET A 206 10.90 -66.43 -21.91
C MET A 206 10.00 -65.35 -21.28
N PHE A 207 9.77 -64.25 -21.99
CA PHE A 207 9.14 -63.06 -21.39
C PHE A 207 7.64 -62.93 -21.70
N LYS A 208 7.18 -63.46 -22.84
CA LYS A 208 5.83 -63.25 -23.40
C LYS A 208 5.45 -61.76 -23.47
N GLN A 209 6.43 -60.93 -23.79
CA GLN A 209 6.34 -59.47 -23.83
C GLN A 209 6.30 -58.92 -25.24
N VAL A 210 5.68 -57.75 -25.36
CA VAL A 210 5.57 -56.97 -26.58
C VAL A 210 6.07 -55.54 -26.36
N VAL A 211 6.58 -54.93 -27.42
CA VAL A 211 6.91 -53.51 -27.51
C VAL A 211 5.83 -52.83 -28.35
N ILE A 212 5.15 -51.85 -27.76
CA ILE A 212 4.22 -50.97 -28.46
C ILE A 212 4.94 -49.66 -28.74
N MET A 213 5.00 -49.27 -30.02
CA MET A 213 5.49 -47.97 -30.45
C MET A 213 4.35 -47.15 -31.05
N ALA A 214 4.24 -45.89 -30.65
CA ALA A 214 3.18 -45.01 -31.13
C ALA A 214 3.55 -43.53 -31.02
N GLN A 215 2.85 -42.66 -31.76
CA GLN A 215 3.03 -41.21 -31.73
C GLN A 215 1.83 -40.53 -31.08
N LYS A 216 2.03 -39.63 -30.12
CA LYS A 216 0.92 -38.96 -29.42
C LYS A 216 0.19 -38.01 -30.39
N ASN A 217 -1.14 -38.16 -30.45
CA ASN A 217 -1.99 -37.39 -31.35
C ASN A 217 -1.93 -35.87 -31.08
N PHE A 218 -1.98 -35.10 -32.16
CA PHE A 218 -2.16 -33.64 -32.13
C PHE A 218 -3.29 -33.24 -33.07
N GLY A 219 -4.53 -33.26 -32.58
CA GLY A 219 -5.71 -33.05 -33.40
C GLY A 219 -6.03 -34.26 -34.28
N GLN A 220 -7.33 -34.51 -34.49
CA GLN A 220 -7.92 -35.74 -35.01
C GLN A 220 -7.22 -36.30 -36.27
N ARG A 221 -6.41 -37.35 -36.09
CA ARG A 221 -6.14 -38.38 -37.11
C ARG A 221 -6.60 -39.70 -36.51
N SER A 222 -7.54 -40.37 -37.17
CA SER A 222 -7.86 -41.76 -36.87
C SER A 222 -6.68 -42.64 -37.29
N ASP A 223 -6.09 -43.36 -36.34
CA ASP A 223 -5.05 -44.37 -36.59
C ASP A 223 -5.63 -45.50 -37.48
N PRO A 224 -4.84 -46.13 -38.39
CA PRO A 224 -5.33 -47.28 -39.15
C PRO A 224 -5.64 -48.51 -38.29
N ILE A 225 -5.02 -48.67 -37.13
CA ILE A 225 -5.29 -49.80 -36.22
C ILE A 225 -6.44 -49.46 -35.28
N THR A 226 -7.51 -50.25 -35.35
CA THR A 226 -8.69 -50.04 -34.51
C THR A 226 -8.50 -50.60 -33.09
N GLU A 227 -9.28 -50.09 -32.13
CA GLU A 227 -9.32 -50.66 -30.78
C GLU A 227 -9.61 -52.17 -30.80
N LYS A 228 -10.45 -52.63 -31.73
CA LYS A 228 -10.77 -54.05 -31.92
C LYS A 228 -9.55 -54.88 -32.32
N GLU A 229 -8.70 -54.35 -33.19
CA GLU A 229 -7.45 -55.01 -33.59
C GLU A 229 -6.47 -55.10 -32.43
N LEU A 230 -6.33 -54.04 -31.62
CA LEU A 230 -5.48 -54.08 -30.43
C LEU A 230 -5.98 -55.09 -29.40
N ILE A 231 -7.30 -55.21 -29.21
CA ILE A 231 -7.89 -56.25 -28.38
C ILE A 231 -7.54 -57.63 -28.93
N ALA A 232 -7.72 -57.86 -30.24
CA ALA A 232 -7.40 -59.14 -30.88
C ALA A 232 -5.92 -59.54 -30.70
N LEU A 233 -4.98 -58.60 -30.87
CA LEU A 233 -3.55 -58.85 -30.64
C LEU A 233 -3.24 -59.14 -29.16
N GLY A 234 -3.97 -58.53 -28.22
CA GLY A 234 -3.82 -58.82 -26.80
C GLY A 234 -4.40 -60.17 -26.39
N THR A 235 -5.43 -60.66 -27.08
CA THR A 235 -6.13 -61.91 -26.73
C THR A 235 -5.83 -63.08 -27.65
N THR A 236 -4.93 -62.94 -28.63
CA THR A 236 -4.58 -64.04 -29.53
C THR A 236 -3.86 -65.18 -28.81
N ASP A 237 -4.29 -66.41 -29.11
CA ASP A 237 -3.66 -67.65 -28.69
C ASP A 237 -2.48 -68.05 -29.59
N ASN A 238 -2.30 -67.41 -30.75
CA ASN A 238 -1.20 -67.67 -31.69
C ASN A 238 -0.35 -66.41 -31.99
N PRO A 239 0.33 -65.84 -30.97
CA PRO A 239 1.09 -64.60 -31.13
C PRO A 239 2.25 -64.69 -32.13
N GLN A 240 2.77 -65.89 -32.41
CA GLN A 240 3.85 -66.09 -33.37
C GLN A 240 3.43 -65.75 -34.81
N GLU A 241 2.18 -66.01 -35.16
CA GLU A 241 1.57 -65.68 -36.45
C GLU A 241 0.97 -64.26 -36.46
N ASP A 242 0.26 -63.89 -35.39
CA ASP A 242 -0.55 -62.67 -35.36
C ASP A 242 0.25 -61.40 -35.00
N ILE A 243 1.35 -61.55 -34.27
CA ILE A 243 2.18 -60.43 -33.84
C ILE A 243 3.56 -60.57 -34.47
N ARG A 244 3.96 -59.58 -35.26
CA ARG A 244 5.29 -59.58 -35.88
C ARG A 244 6.40 -59.45 -34.82
N PRO A 245 7.52 -60.19 -34.96
CA PRO A 245 8.66 -60.04 -34.06
C PRO A 245 9.34 -58.68 -34.26
N LEU A 246 9.88 -58.13 -33.18
CA LEU A 246 10.79 -57.01 -33.24
C LEU A 246 12.14 -57.52 -33.74
N THR A 247 12.44 -57.29 -35.01
CA THR A 247 13.72 -57.66 -35.62
C THR A 247 14.54 -56.43 -35.99
N ALA A 248 15.84 -56.65 -36.16
CA ALA A 248 16.74 -55.70 -36.82
C ALA A 248 16.27 -55.48 -38.27
N ILE A 249 16.33 -54.23 -38.71
CA ILE A 249 15.92 -53.81 -40.04
C ILE A 249 17.15 -53.81 -40.95
N GLU A 250 17.12 -54.68 -41.96
CA GLU A 250 18.12 -54.72 -43.03
C GLU A 250 17.56 -54.03 -44.29
N GLY A 251 18.33 -53.11 -44.88
CA GLY A 251 17.96 -52.42 -46.13
C GLY A 251 16.83 -51.38 -45.99
N ALA A 252 16.20 -51.04 -47.13
CA ALA A 252 15.19 -50.00 -47.21
C ALA A 252 13.81 -50.53 -46.78
N SER A 253 13.48 -50.42 -45.48
CA SER A 253 12.17 -50.75 -44.92
C SER A 253 11.37 -49.49 -44.58
N ARG A 254 10.03 -49.55 -44.75
CA ARG A 254 9.11 -48.48 -44.31
C ARG A 254 9.01 -48.34 -42.78
N GLU A 255 9.53 -49.31 -42.02
CA GLU A 255 9.60 -49.22 -40.56
C GLU A 255 10.87 -48.50 -40.06
N PHE A 256 11.88 -48.33 -40.93
CA PHE A 256 13.10 -47.63 -40.58
C PHE A 256 12.83 -46.13 -40.40
N GLY A 257 13.20 -45.57 -39.25
CA GLY A 257 12.98 -44.15 -38.94
C GLY A 257 11.51 -43.70 -38.93
N LYS A 258 10.56 -44.62 -38.77
CA LYS A 258 9.12 -44.35 -38.85
C LYS A 258 8.63 -43.30 -37.85
N TYR A 259 9.12 -43.34 -36.61
CA TYR A 259 8.67 -42.44 -35.55
C TYR A 259 9.65 -41.28 -35.37
N SER A 260 9.25 -40.09 -35.81
CA SER A 260 10.05 -38.89 -35.62
C SER A 260 9.94 -38.37 -34.19
N VAL A 261 11.05 -38.33 -33.46
CA VAL A 261 11.11 -37.68 -32.14
C VAL A 261 11.17 -36.16 -32.33
N PRO A 262 10.22 -35.38 -31.76
CA PRO A 262 10.20 -33.93 -31.89
C PRO A 262 11.30 -33.28 -31.04
N LEU A 263 11.55 -31.98 -31.25
CA LEU A 263 12.44 -31.16 -30.42
C LEU A 263 11.66 -30.49 -29.28
N ALA A 264 12.35 -30.21 -28.17
CA ALA A 264 11.83 -29.41 -27.08
C ALA A 264 11.62 -27.95 -27.53
N LYS A 265 10.51 -27.34 -27.08
CA LYS A 265 10.14 -25.97 -27.46
C LYS A 265 10.69 -24.90 -26.52
N ALA A 266 10.90 -25.24 -25.25
CA ALA A 266 11.48 -24.38 -24.22
C ALA A 266 12.10 -25.25 -23.10
N SER A 267 12.90 -24.66 -22.23
CA SER A 267 13.46 -25.32 -21.04
C SER A 267 12.36 -25.91 -20.13
N LEU A 268 12.63 -27.08 -19.54
CA LEU A 268 11.66 -27.79 -18.69
C LEU A 268 11.36 -26.98 -17.43
N LYS A 269 10.07 -26.68 -17.16
CA LYS A 269 9.65 -25.84 -16.02
C LYS A 269 9.48 -26.61 -14.73
N TYR A 270 8.99 -27.84 -14.79
CA TYR A 270 8.64 -28.63 -13.62
C TYR A 270 9.27 -30.02 -13.68
N TRP A 271 10.14 -30.30 -12.71
CA TRP A 271 10.76 -31.60 -12.47
C TRP A 271 11.19 -31.68 -11.00
N SER A 272 10.32 -32.17 -10.12
CA SER A 272 10.62 -32.26 -8.68
C SER A 272 9.81 -33.35 -7.98
N PRO A 273 10.30 -33.91 -6.85
CA PRO A 273 9.48 -34.78 -6.02
C PRO A 273 8.30 -34.00 -5.41
N SER A 274 7.14 -34.65 -5.20
CA SER A 274 5.99 -34.00 -4.53
C SER A 274 6.06 -34.07 -3.00
N LYS A 275 7.00 -34.84 -2.44
CA LYS A 275 7.35 -34.77 -1.02
C LYS A 275 8.48 -33.76 -0.88
N PHE A 276 8.29 -32.77 -0.01
CA PHE A 276 9.34 -31.85 0.37
C PHE A 276 10.03 -32.41 1.61
N ASP A 277 11.35 -32.31 1.65
CA ASP A 277 12.12 -32.51 2.87
C ASP A 277 11.86 -31.29 3.78
N PRO A 278 11.32 -31.46 5.00
CA PRO A 278 11.06 -30.35 5.90
C PRO A 278 12.32 -29.58 6.27
N GLU A 279 13.47 -30.25 6.39
CA GLU A 279 14.75 -29.62 6.74
C GLU A 279 15.34 -28.86 5.55
N GLU A 280 15.25 -29.41 4.34
CA GLU A 280 15.66 -28.72 3.11
C GLU A 280 14.75 -27.54 2.80
N ALA A 281 13.43 -27.70 2.95
CA ALA A 281 12.45 -26.63 2.81
C ALA A 281 12.65 -25.55 3.88
N ALA A 282 12.93 -25.96 5.13
CA ALA A 282 13.32 -25.03 6.19
C ALA A 282 14.63 -24.34 5.84
N ALA A 283 15.67 -25.01 5.32
CA ALA A 283 16.92 -24.37 4.92
C ALA A 283 16.76 -23.40 3.73
N LEU A 284 15.82 -23.68 2.81
CA LEU A 284 15.44 -22.78 1.72
C LEU A 284 14.64 -21.55 2.18
N LEU A 285 13.94 -21.65 3.31
CA LEU A 285 13.04 -20.60 3.84
C LEU A 285 13.62 -19.86 5.06
N ALA A 286 14.45 -20.52 5.86
CA ALA A 286 15.05 -20.03 7.08
C ALA A 286 16.40 -19.41 6.75
N VAL A 287 16.50 -18.10 6.96
CA VAL A 287 17.78 -17.42 6.87
C VAL A 287 18.40 -17.35 8.26
N PRO A 288 19.69 -17.74 8.44
CA PRO A 288 20.28 -17.88 9.77
C PRO A 288 20.32 -16.60 10.61
N GLN A 289 20.47 -15.40 10.04
CA GLN A 289 20.52 -14.14 10.81
C GLN A 289 20.17 -12.94 9.93
N GLY A 290 19.28 -12.06 10.39
CA GLY A 290 18.97 -10.76 9.78
C GLY A 290 17.85 -10.76 8.74
N ASN A 291 17.17 -9.62 8.61
CA ASN A 291 16.03 -9.30 7.72
C ASN A 291 16.25 -9.66 6.23
N THR A 292 16.35 -10.95 5.92
CA THR A 292 16.51 -11.45 4.56
C THR A 292 15.34 -12.37 4.25
N MET A 293 14.59 -11.96 3.23
CA MET A 293 13.35 -12.62 2.83
C MET A 293 13.65 -13.91 2.06
N PRO A 294 12.73 -14.88 2.06
CA PRO A 294 12.87 -16.09 1.27
C PRO A 294 13.15 -15.77 -0.21
N SER A 295 14.15 -16.44 -0.79
CA SER A 295 14.66 -16.14 -2.13
C SER A 295 13.97 -16.93 -3.26
N SER A 296 13.09 -17.89 -2.91
CA SER A 296 12.38 -18.72 -3.88
C SER A 296 10.89 -18.94 -3.55
N GLY A 297 10.15 -19.47 -4.53
CA GLY A 297 8.74 -19.84 -4.38
C GLY A 297 7.76 -18.66 -4.31
N VAL A 298 6.54 -18.93 -3.82
CA VAL A 298 5.51 -17.90 -3.60
C VAL A 298 5.98 -16.84 -2.60
N TYR A 299 6.77 -17.27 -1.62
CA TYR A 299 7.34 -16.42 -0.57
C TYR A 299 8.37 -15.41 -1.08
N ALA A 300 8.99 -15.63 -2.25
CA ALA A 300 9.87 -14.66 -2.91
C ALA A 300 9.12 -13.58 -3.69
N LYS A 301 7.83 -13.77 -3.96
CA LYS A 301 7.07 -12.78 -4.74
C LYS A 301 6.85 -11.54 -3.89
N GLN A 302 7.37 -10.41 -4.35
CA GLN A 302 7.24 -9.13 -3.67
C GLN A 302 5.77 -8.77 -3.36
N GLN A 303 4.82 -9.12 -4.23
CA GLN A 303 3.38 -8.93 -3.93
C GLN A 303 2.90 -9.77 -2.73
N TYR A 304 3.31 -11.04 -2.66
CA TYR A 304 2.95 -11.93 -1.55
C TYR A 304 3.62 -11.47 -0.26
N GLN A 305 4.91 -11.13 -0.33
CA GLN A 305 5.67 -10.53 0.76
C GLN A 305 4.98 -9.26 1.25
N ASN A 306 4.62 -8.33 0.37
CA ASN A 306 3.92 -7.12 0.75
C ASN A 306 2.57 -7.42 1.42
N GLN A 307 1.82 -8.42 0.95
CA GLN A 307 0.52 -8.77 1.55
C GLN A 307 0.63 -9.43 2.92
N HIS A 308 1.68 -10.21 3.18
CA HIS A 308 1.78 -11.07 4.37
C HIS A 308 2.89 -10.68 5.37
N TRP A 309 3.98 -10.07 4.89
CA TRP A 309 5.11 -9.50 5.63
C TRP A 309 5.41 -8.08 5.14
N PRO A 310 4.50 -7.12 5.38
CA PRO A 310 4.74 -5.76 4.95
C PRO A 310 5.99 -5.18 5.63
N PHE A 311 6.97 -4.75 4.82
CA PHE A 311 8.14 -4.02 5.30
C PHE A 311 7.71 -2.84 6.18
N GLU A 312 8.25 -2.77 7.40
CA GLU A 312 7.84 -1.82 8.46
C GLU A 312 8.02 -0.35 8.05
N ILE A 313 8.98 -0.08 7.16
CA ILE A 313 9.40 1.29 6.79
C ILE A 313 8.57 1.85 5.62
N ASP A 314 8.18 1.02 4.66
CA ASP A 314 7.58 1.49 3.38
C ASP A 314 6.07 1.78 3.44
N ARG A 315 5.38 1.41 4.52
CA ARG A 315 3.91 1.58 4.62
C ARG A 315 3.42 2.72 5.50
N GLY A 316 4.28 3.40 6.25
CA GLY A 316 3.78 4.31 7.30
C GLY A 316 2.87 3.59 8.32
N ILE A 317 3.00 2.26 8.45
CA ILE A 317 2.38 1.44 9.51
C ILE A 317 3.25 1.44 10.76
N ALA A 318 4.53 1.86 10.66
CA ALA A 318 5.26 2.32 11.82
C ALA A 318 4.42 3.39 12.51
N TYR A 319 3.79 3.03 13.63
CA TYR A 319 3.35 4.03 14.59
C TYR A 319 4.61 4.80 14.92
N GLY A 320 4.72 6.05 14.44
CA GLY A 320 5.86 6.89 14.75
C GLY A 320 6.16 6.80 16.25
N ARG A 321 7.43 6.84 16.64
CA ARG A 321 7.88 6.63 18.02
C ARG A 321 6.92 7.30 19.02
N PRO A 322 6.32 6.54 19.97
CA PRO A 322 5.32 7.10 20.88
C PRO A 322 5.95 8.24 21.70
N LEU A 323 5.19 9.28 22.01
CA LEU A 323 5.73 10.42 22.76
C LEU A 323 6.19 10.01 24.17
N ALA A 324 5.46 9.10 24.83
CA ALA A 324 5.72 8.62 26.18
C ALA A 324 5.51 7.09 26.26
N PRO A 325 5.98 6.42 27.33
CA PRO A 325 5.90 4.97 27.42
C PRO A 325 4.46 4.46 27.41
N LEU A 326 4.23 3.36 26.70
CA LEU A 326 2.89 2.79 26.53
C LEU A 326 2.37 2.16 27.84
N LYS A 327 1.13 2.47 28.20
CA LYS A 327 0.42 1.83 29.32
C LYS A 327 -0.10 0.44 28.93
N MET A 328 -0.49 -0.37 29.92
CA MET A 328 -1.02 -1.72 29.71
C MET A 328 -2.15 -1.81 28.68
N GLY A 329 -3.14 -0.91 28.74
CA GLY A 329 -4.23 -0.87 27.76
C GLY A 329 -3.73 -0.61 26.32
N HIS A 330 -2.73 0.27 26.14
CA HIS A 330 -2.15 0.50 24.83
C HIS A 330 -1.46 -0.76 24.30
N ARG A 331 -0.72 -1.49 25.16
CA ARG A 331 0.00 -2.72 24.79
C ARG A 331 -0.97 -3.78 24.26
N ALA A 332 -2.10 -3.99 24.93
CA ALA A 332 -3.15 -4.89 24.47
C ALA A 332 -3.70 -4.49 23.09
N ILE A 333 -4.00 -3.20 22.89
CA ILE A 333 -4.54 -2.71 21.62
C ILE A 333 -3.51 -2.90 20.50
N MET A 334 -2.24 -2.58 20.72
CA MET A 334 -1.17 -2.77 19.73
C MET A 334 -0.95 -4.25 19.41
N ALA A 335 -1.01 -5.13 20.42
CA ALA A 335 -0.92 -6.57 20.21
C ALA A 335 -2.09 -7.09 19.34
N VAL A 336 -3.32 -6.70 19.67
CA VAL A 336 -4.53 -7.06 18.91
C VAL A 336 -4.53 -6.48 17.50
N ALA A 337 -3.99 -5.27 17.32
CA ALA A 337 -3.80 -4.64 16.01
C ALA A 337 -2.76 -5.36 15.14
N GLY A 338 -2.00 -6.29 15.73
CA GLY A 338 -1.03 -7.12 15.06
C GLY A 338 0.38 -6.55 15.02
N MET A 339 0.71 -5.57 15.86
CA MET A 339 2.02 -4.91 15.85
C MET A 339 3.16 -5.79 16.36
N VAL A 340 2.86 -6.83 17.12
CA VAL A 340 3.84 -7.81 17.61
C VAL A 340 3.61 -9.18 16.99
N ASN A 341 3.00 -9.24 15.81
CA ASN A 341 2.75 -10.51 15.14
C ASN A 341 4.07 -11.25 14.88
N GLY A 342 4.15 -12.49 15.36
CA GLY A 342 5.36 -13.30 15.26
C GLY A 342 6.36 -13.09 16.39
N ALA A 343 6.10 -12.19 17.35
CA ALA A 343 6.95 -12.04 18.52
C ALA A 343 6.82 -13.26 19.44
N LEU A 344 7.96 -13.85 19.83
CA LEU A 344 8.06 -14.81 20.91
C LEU A 344 7.99 -14.06 22.24
N LEU A 345 7.01 -14.40 23.07
CA LEU A 345 6.79 -13.83 24.40
C LEU A 345 7.04 -14.92 25.44
N VAL A 346 7.89 -14.61 26.41
CA VAL A 346 8.13 -15.46 27.58
C VAL A 346 7.31 -14.91 28.74
N GLY A 347 6.41 -15.75 29.26
CA GLY A 347 5.57 -15.44 30.41
C GLY A 347 6.35 -15.51 31.73
N LYS A 348 5.82 -14.88 32.77
CA LYS A 348 6.36 -15.02 34.14
C LYS A 348 6.27 -16.45 34.66
N ASP A 349 5.34 -17.24 34.14
CA ASP A 349 5.19 -18.67 34.39
C ASP A 349 6.16 -19.54 33.58
N GLY A 350 7.02 -18.94 32.76
CA GLY A 350 7.97 -19.64 31.89
C GLY A 350 7.35 -20.19 30.61
N ARG A 351 6.05 -19.95 30.34
CA ARG A 351 5.45 -20.32 29.05
C ARG A 351 6.03 -19.46 27.94
N GLU A 352 6.31 -20.07 26.80
CA GLU A 352 6.75 -19.38 25.60
C GLU A 352 5.64 -19.41 24.56
N ILE A 353 5.19 -18.24 24.09
CA ILE A 353 4.11 -18.17 23.10
C ILE A 353 4.47 -17.24 21.95
N VAL A 354 4.02 -17.58 20.74
CA VAL A 354 4.09 -16.69 19.57
C VAL A 354 2.72 -16.09 19.32
N VAL A 355 2.62 -14.77 19.33
CA VAL A 355 1.33 -14.06 19.22
C VAL A 355 1.00 -13.61 17.80
N LYS A 356 -0.31 -13.57 17.51
CA LYS A 356 -0.89 -13.06 16.27
C LYS A 356 -2.21 -12.34 16.55
N GLY A 357 -2.18 -11.02 16.51
CA GLY A 357 -3.35 -10.15 16.48
C GLY A 357 -3.82 -9.85 15.07
N PHE A 358 -5.13 -9.69 14.91
CA PHE A 358 -5.69 -9.07 13.73
C PHE A 358 -6.91 -8.20 14.07
N SER A 359 -7.13 -7.18 13.25
CA SER A 359 -8.35 -6.36 13.27
C SER A 359 -8.93 -6.28 11.86
N LYS A 360 -10.25 -6.50 11.76
CA LYS A 360 -11.00 -6.47 10.50
C LYS A 360 -12.19 -5.53 10.64
N LYS A 361 -12.28 -4.53 9.77
CA LYS A 361 -13.46 -3.67 9.66
C LYS A 361 -14.62 -4.48 9.05
N ARG A 362 -15.73 -4.58 9.76
CA ARG A 362 -16.99 -5.18 9.31
C ARG A 362 -18.07 -4.09 9.27
N ARG A 363 -18.78 -3.97 8.15
CA ARG A 363 -19.94 -3.09 8.04
C ARG A 363 -21.19 -3.89 8.37
N ILE A 364 -21.91 -3.48 9.41
CA ILE A 364 -23.18 -4.07 9.84
C ILE A 364 -24.28 -3.09 9.42
N THR A 365 -25.15 -3.50 8.51
CA THR A 365 -26.33 -2.73 8.12
C THR A 365 -27.54 -3.27 8.86
N LYS A 366 -28.14 -2.48 9.74
CA LYS A 366 -29.44 -2.76 10.33
C LYS A 366 -30.50 -2.00 9.53
N VAL A 367 -31.54 -2.70 9.12
CA VAL A 367 -32.72 -2.12 8.51
C VAL A 367 -33.83 -2.23 9.55
N SER A 368 -34.39 -1.11 9.96
CA SER A 368 -35.58 -1.04 10.82
C SER A 368 -36.69 -0.32 10.08
N GLU A 369 -37.89 -0.87 10.12
CA GLU A 369 -39.11 -0.24 9.61
C GLU A 369 -39.81 0.47 10.77
N ASP A 370 -40.08 1.77 10.58
CA ASP A 370 -41.06 2.53 11.36
C ASP A 370 -42.30 2.75 10.48
N GLU A 371 -43.46 3.05 11.08
CA GLU A 371 -44.79 3.03 10.42
C GLU A 371 -44.89 3.80 9.08
N ASP A 372 -44.00 4.78 8.83
CA ASP A 372 -43.96 5.56 7.60
C ASP A 372 -42.61 5.53 6.83
N ASN A 373 -41.53 4.91 7.33
CA ASN A 373 -40.21 4.95 6.67
C ASN A 373 -39.30 3.72 6.97
N ILE A 374 -38.53 3.29 5.97
CA ILE A 374 -37.42 2.32 6.13
C ILE A 374 -36.15 3.08 6.56
N ILE A 375 -35.72 2.89 7.80
CA ILE A 375 -34.46 3.44 8.32
C ILE A 375 -33.35 2.41 8.13
N THR A 376 -32.36 2.73 7.29
CA THR A 376 -31.15 1.91 7.10
C THR A 376 -29.99 2.48 7.91
N GLU A 377 -29.69 1.88 9.04
CA GLU A 377 -28.53 2.22 9.89
C GLU A 377 -27.31 1.40 9.45
N THR A 378 -26.31 2.06 8.87
CA THR A 378 -25.03 1.42 8.52
C THR A 378 -23.99 1.72 9.59
N LYS A 379 -23.60 0.70 10.35
CA LYS A 379 -22.59 0.80 11.41
C LYS A 379 -21.30 0.07 11.02
N ASP A 380 -20.20 0.79 10.95
CA ASP A 380 -18.88 0.19 10.80
C ASP A 380 -18.37 -0.29 12.18
N THR A 381 -18.21 -1.60 12.37
CA THR A 381 -17.72 -2.24 13.60
C THR A 381 -16.40 -2.95 13.31
N PHE A 382 -15.40 -2.86 14.19
CA PHE A 382 -14.14 -3.58 14.02
C PHE A 382 -14.16 -4.88 14.83
N GLU A 383 -14.03 -6.01 14.14
CA GLU A 383 -13.82 -7.31 14.76
C GLU A 383 -12.32 -7.50 14.94
N SER A 384 -11.87 -7.58 16.19
CA SER A 384 -10.47 -7.83 16.50
C SER A 384 -10.35 -9.09 17.33
N SER A 385 -9.24 -9.82 17.17
CA SER A 385 -8.93 -10.95 18.04
C SER A 385 -7.43 -11.13 18.17
N LEU A 386 -7.02 -11.76 19.26
CA LEU A 386 -5.64 -12.08 19.56
C LEU A 386 -5.52 -13.58 19.76
N TRP A 387 -4.59 -14.17 19.02
CA TRP A 387 -4.28 -15.60 19.07
C TRP A 387 -2.82 -15.77 19.43
N ALA A 388 -2.47 -16.93 19.97
CA ALA A 388 -1.12 -17.33 20.21
C ALA A 388 -0.93 -18.83 19.90
N ILE A 389 0.32 -19.20 19.67
CA ILE A 389 0.76 -20.59 19.52
C ILE A 389 1.71 -20.89 20.66
N GLU A 390 1.47 -21.99 21.37
CA GLU A 390 2.35 -22.49 22.43
C GLU A 390 3.66 -23.01 21.82
N MET A 391 4.78 -22.47 22.31
CA MET A 391 6.14 -22.79 21.86
C MET A 391 6.97 -23.46 22.96
N THR A 392 6.45 -23.55 24.19
CA THR A 392 7.14 -24.26 25.27
C THR A 392 7.34 -25.73 24.89
N GLU A 393 8.57 -26.22 25.02
CA GLU A 393 8.87 -27.63 24.79
C GLU A 393 8.01 -28.52 25.71
N GLY A 394 7.26 -29.45 25.11
CA GLY A 394 6.41 -30.35 25.86
C GLY A 394 5.18 -30.82 25.06
N LYS A 395 4.20 -31.37 25.78
CA LYS A 395 2.99 -31.95 25.19
C LYS A 395 2.09 -30.94 24.48
N ASN A 396 2.21 -29.67 24.84
CA ASN A 396 1.36 -28.59 24.33
C ASN A 396 2.02 -27.80 23.19
N LEU A 397 3.23 -28.18 22.76
CA LEU A 397 3.93 -27.52 21.66
C LEU A 397 3.06 -27.48 20.39
N GLY A 398 2.84 -26.29 19.84
CA GLY A 398 1.98 -26.04 18.69
C GLY A 398 0.48 -25.87 19.01
N GLN A 399 0.08 -25.96 20.28
CA GLN A 399 -1.31 -25.76 20.68
C GLN A 399 -1.74 -24.30 20.47
N LEU A 400 -2.95 -24.10 19.94
CA LEU A 400 -3.54 -22.77 19.78
C LEU A 400 -4.10 -22.26 21.11
N VAL A 401 -3.76 -21.02 21.45
CA VAL A 401 -4.29 -20.28 22.58
C VAL A 401 -5.05 -19.07 22.05
N ARG A 402 -6.33 -18.95 22.37
CA ARG A 402 -7.15 -17.80 22.02
C ARG A 402 -7.20 -16.84 23.19
N ILE A 403 -6.80 -15.59 22.96
CA ILE A 403 -6.92 -14.55 23.97
C ILE A 403 -8.21 -13.78 23.73
N GLU A 404 -9.06 -13.71 24.75
CA GLU A 404 -10.35 -13.05 24.70
C GLU A 404 -10.18 -11.52 24.67
N ALA A 405 -9.87 -11.00 23.50
CA ALA A 405 -9.73 -9.58 23.24
C ALA A 405 -10.76 -9.14 22.17
N GLY A 406 -11.80 -8.42 22.58
CA GLY A 406 -12.80 -7.82 21.68
C GLY A 406 -14.08 -8.65 21.46
N THR A 407 -14.89 -8.23 20.49
CA THR A 407 -16.24 -8.78 20.22
C THR A 407 -16.28 -9.85 19.12
N ALA A 408 -15.13 -10.36 18.68
CA ALA A 408 -15.07 -11.31 17.57
C ALA A 408 -15.70 -12.66 17.96
N VAL A 409 -16.74 -13.06 17.23
CA VAL A 409 -17.41 -14.36 17.39
C VAL A 409 -16.49 -15.47 16.88
N ASN A 410 -16.33 -16.53 17.67
CA ASN A 410 -15.49 -17.67 17.30
C ASN A 410 -16.23 -18.61 16.34
N ASN A 411 -15.81 -18.64 15.09
CA ASN A 411 -16.33 -19.58 14.09
C ASN A 411 -15.35 -20.72 13.78
N LEU A 412 -14.20 -20.78 14.46
CA LEU A 412 -13.20 -21.82 14.23
C LEU A 412 -13.52 -23.07 15.06
N LYS A 413 -13.81 -24.19 14.38
CA LYS A 413 -14.04 -25.52 14.99
C LYS A 413 -12.73 -26.24 15.37
N VAL A 414 -11.65 -25.50 15.62
CA VAL A 414 -10.34 -26.08 15.95
C VAL A 414 -10.18 -26.11 17.47
N PRO A 415 -9.69 -27.21 18.08
CA PRO A 415 -9.38 -27.24 19.50
C PRO A 415 -8.37 -26.14 19.88
N HIS A 416 -8.66 -25.37 20.94
CA HIS A 416 -7.79 -24.32 21.45
C HIS A 416 -8.00 -24.14 22.95
N GLU A 417 -6.96 -23.66 23.63
CA GLU A 417 -7.06 -23.10 24.98
C GLU A 417 -7.65 -21.68 24.91
N THR A 418 -8.39 -21.26 25.92
CA THR A 418 -8.90 -19.89 26.03
C THR A 418 -8.27 -19.19 27.22
N MET A 419 -7.77 -17.98 27.02
CA MET A 419 -7.14 -17.15 28.03
C MET A 419 -7.78 -15.76 28.07
N GLY A 420 -8.09 -15.25 29.26
CA GLY A 420 -8.57 -13.88 29.43
C GLY A 420 -7.48 -12.86 29.10
N LEU A 421 -7.86 -11.71 28.53
CA LEU A 421 -6.90 -10.64 28.20
C LEU A 421 -6.14 -10.12 29.43
N SER A 422 -6.78 -10.04 30.59
CA SER A 422 -6.12 -9.66 31.85
C SER A 422 -5.02 -10.66 32.23
N THR A 423 -5.34 -11.95 32.26
CA THR A 423 -4.38 -13.03 32.53
C THR A 423 -3.21 -13.00 31.57
N PHE A 424 -3.48 -12.79 30.27
CA PHE A 424 -2.45 -12.64 29.25
C PHE A 424 -1.53 -11.44 29.54
N LEU A 425 -2.09 -10.27 29.84
CA LEU A 425 -1.30 -9.06 30.13
C LEU A 425 -0.51 -9.18 31.44
N ASP A 426 -1.06 -9.84 32.46
CA ASP A 426 -0.37 -10.02 33.73
C ASP A 426 0.84 -10.94 33.58
N ASN A 427 0.73 -11.97 32.74
CA ASN A 427 1.78 -12.96 32.52
C ASN A 427 2.78 -12.55 31.44
N PHE A 428 2.32 -12.12 30.27
CA PHE A 428 3.13 -11.81 29.08
C PHE A 428 3.29 -10.32 28.80
N GLY A 429 2.60 -9.44 29.53
CA GLY A 429 2.61 -7.99 29.26
C GLY A 429 3.99 -7.36 29.41
N GLY A 430 4.87 -7.91 30.25
CA GLY A 430 6.27 -7.49 30.37
C GLY A 430 7.03 -7.71 29.06
N ALA A 431 7.12 -8.96 28.61
CA ALA A 431 7.76 -9.35 27.35
C ALA A 431 7.15 -8.63 26.13
N LEU A 432 5.83 -8.45 26.13
CA LEU A 432 5.13 -7.69 25.09
C LEU A 432 5.60 -6.23 25.02
N THR A 433 5.88 -5.62 26.18
CA THR A 433 6.36 -4.23 26.26
C THR A 433 7.77 -4.11 25.74
N GLU A 434 8.61 -5.05 26.09
CA GLU A 434 10.00 -5.11 25.64
C GLU A 434 10.02 -5.20 24.11
N LYS A 435 9.27 -6.12 23.51
CA LYS A 435 9.15 -6.25 22.05
C LYS A 435 8.58 -5.00 21.36
N LEU A 436 7.57 -4.36 21.96
CA LEU A 436 7.04 -3.08 21.46
C LEU A 436 8.04 -1.92 21.60
N SER A 437 8.89 -1.94 22.63
CA SER A 437 9.86 -0.87 22.89
C SER A 437 11.13 -1.04 22.06
N GLU A 438 11.55 -2.28 21.78
CA GLU A 438 12.63 -2.61 20.82
C GLU A 438 12.27 -2.12 19.42
N SER A 439 11.03 -2.37 18.99
CA SER A 439 10.55 -1.95 17.66
C SER A 439 10.28 -0.45 17.59
N ASN A 440 9.68 0.15 18.63
CA ASN A 440 9.27 1.56 18.64
C ASN A 440 9.52 2.23 20.01
N PRO A 441 10.76 2.60 20.33
CA PRO A 441 11.09 3.19 21.62
C PRO A 441 10.45 4.58 21.76
N ALA A 442 9.87 4.85 22.93
CA ALA A 442 9.27 6.15 23.23
C ALA A 442 10.29 7.29 23.16
N LEU A 443 9.85 8.48 22.75
CA LEU A 443 10.71 9.67 22.69
C LEU A 443 11.06 10.19 24.09
N TYR A 444 10.08 10.25 24.99
CA TYR A 444 10.27 10.61 26.39
C TYR A 444 10.15 9.37 27.28
N HIS A 445 11.12 9.18 28.16
CA HIS A 445 11.16 8.11 29.15
C HIS A 445 11.30 8.65 30.58
N SER A 446 12.01 9.76 30.77
CA SER A 446 12.21 10.34 32.11
C SER A 446 12.50 11.84 32.08
N PRO A 447 12.28 12.55 33.20
CA PRO A 447 12.56 13.99 33.31
C PRO A 447 14.02 14.39 33.01
N VAL A 448 14.97 13.45 33.01
CA VAL A 448 16.39 13.70 32.71
C VAL A 448 16.58 14.26 31.30
N GLN A 449 15.70 13.91 30.36
CA GLN A 449 15.74 14.40 28.98
C GLN A 449 15.31 15.88 28.87
N VAL A 450 14.66 16.43 29.90
CA VAL A 450 14.24 17.83 29.98
C VAL A 450 14.83 18.42 31.27
N PRO A 451 16.16 18.60 31.35
CA PRO A 451 16.84 18.90 32.62
C PRO A 451 16.43 20.25 33.24
N TRP A 452 15.96 21.20 32.43
CA TRP A 452 15.46 22.50 32.91
C TRP A 452 14.04 22.47 33.48
N ALA A 453 13.33 21.34 33.36
CA ALA A 453 11.93 21.23 33.78
C ALA A 453 11.70 21.66 35.23
N GLY A 454 12.59 21.30 36.15
CA GLY A 454 12.47 21.66 37.56
C GLY A 454 12.50 23.18 37.78
N ALA A 455 13.49 23.85 37.18
CA ALA A 455 13.67 25.30 37.28
C ALA A 455 12.55 26.08 36.55
N ALA A 456 12.05 25.55 35.44
CA ALA A 456 10.92 26.14 34.73
C ALA A 456 9.62 25.99 35.56
N PHE A 457 9.30 24.80 36.06
CA PHE A 457 8.09 24.61 36.87
C PHE A 457 8.11 25.45 38.15
N SER A 458 9.26 25.64 38.81
CA SER A 458 9.33 26.50 40.02
C SER A 458 8.96 27.97 39.77
N GLN A 459 9.03 28.44 38.53
CA GLN A 459 8.63 29.80 38.16
C GLN A 459 7.14 29.92 37.81
N MET A 460 6.46 28.80 37.56
CA MET A 460 5.03 28.82 37.26
C MET A 460 4.20 29.11 38.50
N LYS A 461 3.15 29.93 38.35
CA LYS A 461 2.21 30.26 39.43
C LYS A 461 1.38 29.06 39.88
N ARG A 462 1.13 28.12 38.96
CA ARG A 462 0.37 26.89 39.20
C ARG A 462 1.22 25.68 38.84
N GLN A 463 1.28 24.71 39.75
CA GLN A 463 2.02 23.46 39.54
C GLN A 463 1.16 22.39 38.85
N PRO A 464 1.77 21.47 38.07
CA PRO A 464 1.05 20.39 37.41
C PRO A 464 0.55 19.34 38.42
N LEU A 465 -0.65 18.80 38.20
CA LEU A 465 -1.25 17.76 39.03
C LEU A 465 -1.03 16.37 38.43
N GLY A 466 -0.57 15.42 39.26
CA GLY A 466 -0.41 14.02 38.86
C GLY A 466 0.39 13.84 37.56
N ARG A 467 -0.22 13.16 36.58
CA ARG A 467 0.40 12.84 35.29
C ARG A 467 0.50 14.00 34.29
N GLN A 468 -0.04 15.19 34.62
CA GLN A 468 0.08 16.36 33.75
C GLN A 468 1.56 16.71 33.49
N ARG A 469 2.41 16.55 34.51
CA ARG A 469 3.86 16.81 34.41
C ARG A 469 4.49 15.97 33.31
N ASP A 470 4.32 14.66 33.34
CA ASP A 470 4.91 13.76 32.34
C ASP A 470 4.38 14.02 30.93
N PHE A 471 3.11 14.40 30.82
CA PHE A 471 2.51 14.75 29.53
C PHE A 471 3.17 16.00 28.93
N ILE A 472 3.30 17.08 29.72
CA ILE A 472 3.98 18.31 29.31
C ILE A 472 5.43 18.00 28.89
N LEU A 473 6.17 17.26 29.71
CA LEU A 473 7.56 16.94 29.42
C LEU A 473 7.72 16.09 28.16
N SER A 474 6.81 15.16 27.90
CA SER A 474 6.81 14.37 26.68
C SER A 474 6.64 15.23 25.42
N ILE A 475 5.77 16.24 25.48
CA ILE A 475 5.54 17.16 24.36
C ILE A 475 6.74 18.09 24.18
N VAL A 476 7.26 18.67 25.27
CA VAL A 476 8.42 19.56 25.24
C VAL A 476 9.63 18.83 24.67
N ASN A 477 9.92 17.61 25.13
CA ASN A 477 11.01 16.78 24.60
C ASN A 477 10.83 16.50 23.09
N ALA A 478 9.60 16.20 22.67
CA ALA A 478 9.30 15.97 21.26
C ALA A 478 9.50 17.22 20.39
N MET A 479 9.12 18.40 20.89
CA MET A 479 9.28 19.67 20.17
C MET A 479 10.72 20.18 20.13
N VAL A 480 11.47 20.04 21.22
CA VAL A 480 12.87 20.49 21.31
C VAL A 480 13.79 19.60 20.46
N GLY A 481 13.50 18.30 20.38
CA GLY A 481 14.36 17.34 19.70
C GLY A 481 15.62 16.99 20.52
N GLY A 482 16.47 16.12 19.98
CA GLY A 482 17.76 15.80 20.58
C GLY A 482 18.56 14.82 19.71
N LYS A 483 19.63 14.26 20.27
CA LYS A 483 20.52 13.29 19.61
C LYS A 483 19.77 12.12 18.95
N ASP A 484 18.69 11.67 19.57
CA ASP A 484 17.96 10.46 19.17
C ASP A 484 16.73 10.72 18.28
N HIS A 485 16.30 11.98 18.11
CA HIS A 485 15.14 12.33 17.28
C HIS A 485 15.13 13.79 16.82
N ALA A 486 14.61 14.01 15.62
CA ALA A 486 14.35 15.36 15.11
C ALA A 486 13.16 16.01 15.84
N PRO A 487 13.17 17.35 16.01
CA PRO A 487 12.08 18.08 16.64
C PRO A 487 10.77 17.94 15.85
N MET A 488 9.66 17.72 16.55
CA MET A 488 8.34 17.61 15.97
C MET A 488 7.73 18.99 15.69
N ASN A 489 7.37 19.21 14.43
CA ASN A 489 6.77 20.46 13.98
C ASN A 489 5.26 20.54 14.19
N ARG A 490 4.58 19.52 14.73
CA ARG A 490 3.13 19.52 15.00
C ARG A 490 2.81 18.55 16.13
N VAL A 491 1.97 18.95 17.07
CA VAL A 491 1.53 18.07 18.17
C VAL A 491 0.03 18.24 18.39
N GLY A 492 -0.67 17.11 18.56
CA GLY A 492 -2.09 17.07 18.92
C GLY A 492 -2.27 16.65 20.37
N GLU A 493 -2.90 17.52 21.18
CA GLU A 493 -3.29 17.20 22.56
C GLU A 493 -4.70 16.65 22.57
N ILE A 494 -4.82 15.33 22.70
CA ILE A 494 -6.09 14.61 22.80
C ILE A 494 -6.27 14.13 24.24
N ALA A 495 -7.28 14.68 24.93
CA ALA A 495 -7.57 14.32 26.31
C ALA A 495 -9.05 14.55 26.67
N GLU A 496 -9.55 13.79 27.63
CA GLU A 496 -10.93 13.90 28.16
C GLU A 496 -11.21 15.29 28.75
N MET A 497 -12.49 15.60 28.97
CA MET A 497 -12.90 16.81 29.69
C MET A 497 -12.25 16.85 31.08
N ALA A 498 -12.01 18.04 31.61
CA ALA A 498 -11.41 18.28 32.93
C ALA A 498 -9.95 17.82 33.15
N THR A 499 -9.29 17.20 32.17
CA THR A 499 -7.85 16.84 32.25
C THR A 499 -6.87 18.02 32.31
N GLY A 500 -7.36 19.25 32.08
CA GLY A 500 -6.56 20.47 32.12
C GLY A 500 -5.87 20.82 30.80
N LYS A 501 -6.43 20.47 29.64
CA LYS A 501 -5.88 20.81 28.31
C LYS A 501 -5.37 22.25 28.17
N THR A 502 -6.16 23.23 28.60
CA THR A 502 -5.74 24.65 28.59
C THR A 502 -4.45 24.87 29.38
N TYR A 503 -4.36 24.29 30.59
CA TYR A 503 -3.17 24.34 31.42
C TYR A 503 -1.98 23.61 30.74
N LEU A 504 -2.21 22.42 30.19
CA LEU A 504 -1.19 21.62 29.50
C LEU A 504 -0.56 22.42 28.34
N SER A 505 -1.38 23.02 27.47
CA SER A 505 -0.86 23.77 26.32
C SER A 505 -0.07 25.03 26.75
N LEU A 506 -0.54 25.75 27.78
CA LEU A 506 0.16 26.93 28.32
C LEU A 506 1.48 26.55 29.02
N ALA A 507 1.46 25.48 29.81
CA ALA A 507 2.65 24.96 30.48
C ALA A 507 3.69 24.46 29.47
N THR A 508 3.26 23.73 28.43
CA THR A 508 4.11 23.31 27.31
C THR A 508 4.76 24.51 26.62
N MET A 509 4.00 25.57 26.35
CA MET A 509 4.54 26.80 25.76
C MET A 509 5.65 27.42 26.64
N PHE A 510 5.40 27.53 27.96
CA PHE A 510 6.35 28.14 28.88
C PHE A 510 7.61 27.29 29.11
N LEU A 511 7.45 25.97 29.21
CA LEU A 511 8.59 25.06 29.36
C LEU A 511 9.40 24.91 28.08
N GLY A 512 8.77 25.03 26.91
CA GLY A 512 9.44 24.91 25.62
C GLY A 512 10.24 26.15 25.22
N ASP A 513 9.89 27.34 25.71
CA ASP A 513 10.56 28.60 25.38
C ASP A 513 11.61 28.97 26.45
N MET A 514 12.89 28.71 26.17
CA MET A 514 13.97 28.91 27.14
C MET A 514 14.24 30.37 27.47
N GLU A 515 13.81 31.29 26.61
CA GLU A 515 13.95 32.74 26.82
C GLU A 515 12.86 33.24 27.78
N LEU A 516 11.68 32.58 27.80
CA LEU A 516 10.60 32.88 28.76
C LEU A 516 10.91 32.38 30.16
N ASN A 517 11.49 31.18 30.27
CA ASN A 517 11.77 30.54 31.57
C ASN A 517 13.20 30.75 32.07
N GLY A 518 14.04 31.48 31.33
CA GLY A 518 15.42 31.81 31.72
C GLY A 518 16.39 30.63 31.76
N CYS A 519 16.00 29.43 31.30
CA CYS A 519 16.81 28.22 31.39
C CYS A 519 17.67 27.97 30.14
N THR A 520 18.01 29.01 29.38
CA THR A 520 18.75 28.90 28.10
C THR A 520 20.08 28.15 28.23
N GLN A 521 20.77 28.28 29.37
CA GLN A 521 22.04 27.61 29.63
C GLN A 521 21.91 26.11 29.95
N MET A 522 20.71 25.64 30.30
CA MET A 522 20.44 24.24 30.65
C MET A 522 20.01 23.39 29.44
N LEU A 523 19.90 24.01 28.26
CA LEU A 523 19.54 23.34 27.03
C LEU A 523 20.70 22.45 26.54
N PRO A 524 20.46 21.18 26.16
CA PRO A 524 21.47 20.32 25.55
C PRO A 524 22.09 20.97 24.30
N LYS A 525 23.39 20.73 24.05
CA LYS A 525 24.14 21.38 22.96
C LYS A 525 23.62 21.01 21.55
N ASP A 526 23.02 19.83 21.44
CA ASP A 526 22.41 19.24 20.26
C ASP A 526 20.94 19.64 20.09
N ALA A 527 20.33 20.24 21.12
CA ALA A 527 18.96 20.72 21.11
C ALA A 527 18.89 22.20 20.69
N LYS A 528 17.75 22.59 20.12
CA LYS A 528 17.51 23.98 19.70
C LYS A 528 16.45 24.63 20.57
N ALA A 529 16.75 25.83 21.08
CA ALA A 529 15.78 26.60 21.85
C ALA A 529 14.56 26.89 20.98
N LEU A 530 13.36 26.60 21.50
CA LEU A 530 12.12 27.01 20.85
C LEU A 530 11.86 28.47 21.18
N GLN A 531 11.29 29.17 20.21
CA GLN A 531 10.65 30.46 20.44
C GLN A 531 9.17 30.21 20.24
N LEU A 532 8.37 30.30 21.30
CA LEU A 532 6.94 29.97 21.28
C LEU A 532 6.07 31.19 21.62
N SER A 533 6.62 32.19 22.32
CA SER A 533 5.97 33.50 22.48
C SER A 533 6.39 34.48 21.37
N PRO A 534 5.48 35.30 20.81
CA PRO A 534 4.05 35.42 21.13
C PRO A 534 3.20 34.25 20.60
N ALA A 535 2.26 33.77 21.42
CA ALA A 535 1.36 32.69 21.07
C ALA A 535 -0.03 33.19 20.65
N LEU A 536 -0.63 32.51 19.68
CA LEU A 536 -1.97 32.76 19.17
C LEU A 536 -2.89 31.60 19.56
N VAL A 537 -3.99 31.91 20.25
CA VAL A 537 -4.97 30.93 20.75
C VAL A 537 -6.28 31.12 20.00
N MET A 538 -6.72 30.13 19.22
CA MET A 538 -8.03 30.14 18.55
C MET A 538 -9.02 29.25 19.32
N VAL A 539 -10.15 29.82 19.73
CA VAL A 539 -11.09 29.18 20.67
C VAL A 539 -12.55 29.49 20.38
N PRO A 540 -13.51 28.65 20.78
CA PRO A 540 -14.92 29.04 20.86
C PRO A 540 -15.13 30.29 21.72
N GLU A 541 -16.08 31.14 21.32
CA GLU A 541 -16.32 32.45 21.95
C GLU A 541 -16.65 32.34 23.45
N ILE A 542 -17.42 31.33 23.83
CA ILE A 542 -17.84 31.06 25.22
C ILE A 542 -16.68 30.78 26.19
N ILE A 543 -15.51 30.35 25.69
CA ILE A 543 -14.36 30.00 26.53
C ILE A 543 -13.17 30.97 26.38
N ALA A 544 -13.29 32.05 25.60
CA ALA A 544 -12.18 32.98 25.37
C ALA A 544 -11.65 33.62 26.67
N TYR A 545 -12.55 34.09 27.55
CA TYR A 545 -12.15 34.63 28.86
C TYR A 545 -11.76 33.56 29.88
N LYS A 546 -12.17 32.29 29.67
CA LYS A 546 -11.64 31.17 30.45
C LYS A 546 -10.16 30.97 30.13
N TRP A 547 -9.79 30.98 28.84
CA TRP A 547 -8.39 30.91 28.41
C TRP A 547 -7.55 32.08 28.94
N LYS A 548 -8.09 33.31 28.90
CA LYS A 548 -7.40 34.49 29.45
C LYS A 548 -7.08 34.31 30.95
N ARG A 549 -8.10 33.98 31.75
CA ARG A 549 -7.95 33.75 33.20
C ARG A 549 -6.98 32.61 33.48
N GLU A 550 -7.10 31.50 32.75
CA GLU A 550 -6.21 30.34 32.93
C GLU A 550 -4.75 30.71 32.64
N ALA A 551 -4.47 31.51 31.60
CA ALA A 551 -3.13 32.01 31.32
C ALA A 551 -2.59 32.85 32.49
N GLU A 552 -3.37 33.82 32.98
CA GLU A 552 -2.97 34.74 34.05
C GLU A 552 -2.68 34.05 35.40
N ILE A 553 -3.42 32.98 35.72
CA ILE A 553 -3.19 32.19 36.95
C ILE A 553 -2.10 31.12 36.78
N THR A 554 -1.76 30.72 35.56
CA THR A 554 -0.79 29.65 35.27
C THR A 554 0.61 30.21 35.05
N LEU A 555 0.73 31.24 34.22
CA LEU A 555 2.00 31.74 33.71
C LEU A 555 2.50 32.98 34.50
N PRO A 556 3.80 33.05 34.80
CA PRO A 556 4.40 34.24 35.38
C PRO A 556 4.43 35.37 34.34
N ASN A 557 4.15 36.61 34.79
CA ASN A 557 4.28 37.84 33.98
C ASN A 557 3.61 37.81 32.59
N VAL A 558 2.58 36.97 32.39
CA VAL A 558 1.88 36.86 31.11
C VAL A 558 1.00 38.09 30.86
N LYS A 559 1.00 38.57 29.62
CA LYS A 559 0.05 39.53 29.10
C LYS A 559 -0.88 38.81 28.14
N ALA A 560 -2.08 38.49 28.63
CA ALA A 560 -3.12 37.83 27.85
C ALA A 560 -4.18 38.84 27.38
N VAL A 561 -4.60 38.76 26.11
CA VAL A 561 -5.61 39.66 25.54
C VAL A 561 -6.59 38.92 24.63
N VAL A 562 -7.89 39.24 24.77
CA VAL A 562 -8.94 38.70 23.90
C VAL A 562 -9.19 39.68 22.75
N ILE A 563 -9.03 39.22 21.52
CA ILE A 563 -9.25 39.99 20.31
C ILE A 563 -10.74 39.99 19.96
N GLN A 564 -11.33 41.18 19.99
CA GLN A 564 -12.73 41.43 19.71
C GLN A 564 -12.92 42.87 19.24
N ARG A 565 -14.11 43.17 18.70
CA ARG A 565 -14.50 44.56 18.47
C ARG A 565 -14.71 45.27 19.80
N ILE A 566 -14.11 46.45 19.93
CA ILE A 566 -14.31 47.36 21.06
C ILE A 566 -15.44 48.31 20.70
N ASP A 567 -16.54 48.13 21.39
CA ASP A 567 -17.80 48.86 21.24
C ASP A 567 -18.35 49.36 22.59
N ASN A 568 -17.68 49.05 23.69
CA ASN A 568 -18.08 49.46 25.03
C ASN A 568 -16.87 49.81 25.91
N PRO A 569 -17.09 50.56 27.02
CA PRO A 569 -16.01 51.02 27.90
C PRO A 569 -15.23 49.89 28.59
N VAL A 570 -15.88 48.75 28.90
CA VAL A 570 -15.23 47.62 29.58
C VAL A 570 -14.16 46.99 28.70
N LYS A 571 -14.50 46.72 27.43
CA LYS A 571 -13.55 46.20 26.43
C LYS A 571 -12.46 47.22 26.11
N ALA A 572 -12.78 48.51 26.14
CA ALA A 572 -11.80 49.57 25.95
C ALA A 572 -10.79 49.62 27.11
N MET A 573 -11.25 49.46 28.35
CA MET A 573 -10.39 49.39 29.53
C MET A 573 -9.48 48.16 29.50
N GLU A 574 -10.00 47.01 29.06
CA GLU A 574 -9.21 45.80 28.88
C GLU A 574 -8.07 45.99 27.87
N LEU A 575 -8.34 46.59 26.69
CA LEU A 575 -7.27 46.87 25.73
C LEU A 575 -6.27 47.87 26.29
N ARG A 576 -6.69 48.85 27.09
CA ARG A 576 -5.78 49.83 27.75
C ARG A 576 -4.88 49.18 28.79
N GLN A 577 -5.33 48.12 29.47
CA GLN A 577 -4.47 47.36 30.37
C GLN A 577 -3.34 46.67 29.61
N PHE A 578 -3.59 46.26 28.35
CA PHE A 578 -2.57 45.64 27.49
C PHE A 578 -1.70 46.67 26.73
N ASP A 579 -2.33 47.69 26.14
CA ASP A 579 -1.71 48.82 25.44
C ASP A 579 -2.15 50.16 26.07
N PRO A 580 -1.43 50.64 27.10
CA PRO A 580 -1.73 51.92 27.75
C PRO A 580 -1.64 53.14 26.84
N SER A 581 -0.99 53.02 25.67
CA SER A 581 -0.87 54.12 24.71
C SER A 581 -2.18 54.45 23.99
N TRP A 582 -3.15 53.51 23.97
CA TRP A 582 -4.41 53.69 23.27
C TRP A 582 -5.46 54.41 24.12
N LYS A 583 -5.83 55.64 23.73
CA LYS A 583 -6.85 56.44 24.41
C LYS A 583 -8.22 56.45 23.73
N GLY A 584 -8.42 55.63 22.68
CA GLY A 584 -9.68 55.58 21.93
C GLY A 584 -10.84 54.96 22.70
N THR A 585 -12.06 55.07 22.16
CA THR A 585 -13.29 54.51 22.75
C THR A 585 -13.87 53.35 21.94
N THR A 586 -13.61 53.32 20.63
CA THR A 586 -14.07 52.25 19.72
C THR A 586 -12.90 51.75 18.87
N LEU A 587 -12.93 50.46 18.54
CA LEU A 587 -11.90 49.83 17.69
C LEU A 587 -12.46 48.57 17.03
N SER A 588 -12.17 48.37 15.75
CA SER A 588 -12.50 47.10 15.06
C SER A 588 -11.62 45.95 15.58
N ALA A 589 -12.03 44.70 15.38
CA ALA A 589 -11.20 43.54 15.75
C ALA A 589 -9.84 43.54 15.03
N VAL A 590 -9.81 43.98 13.76
CA VAL A 590 -8.58 44.19 12.98
C VAL A 590 -7.73 45.31 13.57
N GLY A 591 -8.35 46.41 13.98
CA GLY A 591 -7.64 47.48 14.70
C GLY A 591 -7.07 47.01 16.03
N CYS A 592 -7.80 46.16 16.76
CA CYS A 592 -7.37 45.58 18.04
C CYS A 592 -6.12 44.71 17.84
N ILE A 593 -6.15 43.75 16.90
CA ILE A 593 -4.99 42.90 16.62
C ILE A 593 -3.78 43.69 16.11
N ASP A 594 -3.97 44.69 15.24
CA ASP A 594 -2.89 45.54 14.73
C ASP A 594 -2.15 46.27 15.86
N ARG A 595 -2.90 46.83 16.82
CA ARG A 595 -2.33 47.49 18.00
C ARG A 595 -1.65 46.51 18.94
N VAL A 596 -2.29 45.38 19.22
CA VAL A 596 -1.73 44.32 20.06
C VAL A 596 -0.39 43.85 19.50
N ILE A 597 -0.31 43.56 18.20
CA ILE A 597 0.93 43.14 17.53
C ILE A 597 2.01 44.24 17.63
N LYS A 598 1.67 45.50 17.34
CA LYS A 598 2.62 46.62 17.46
C LYS A 598 3.15 46.78 18.88
N ARG A 599 2.28 46.61 19.89
CA ARG A 599 2.67 46.68 21.28
C ARG A 599 3.59 45.51 21.66
N ILE A 600 3.27 44.30 21.23
CA ILE A 600 4.13 43.12 21.42
C ILE A 600 5.49 43.34 20.77
N ASP A 601 5.53 43.81 19.52
CA ASP A 601 6.77 44.07 18.77
C ASP A 601 7.67 45.09 19.50
N GLN A 602 7.09 46.16 20.03
CA GLN A 602 7.83 47.14 20.84
C GLN A 602 8.42 46.52 22.11
N GLU A 603 7.64 45.71 22.84
CA GLU A 603 8.10 45.09 24.08
C GLU A 603 9.18 44.02 23.83
N VAL A 604 9.03 43.22 22.76
CA VAL A 604 10.03 42.22 22.36
C VAL A 604 11.31 42.90 21.88
N LYS A 605 11.24 44.00 21.13
CA LYS A 605 12.43 44.77 20.71
C LYS A 605 13.16 45.41 21.88
N ALA A 606 12.43 45.98 22.84
CA ALA A 606 13.01 46.53 24.06
C ALA A 606 13.74 45.43 24.85
N TRP A 607 13.05 44.30 25.08
CA TRP A 607 13.67 43.14 25.73
C TRP A 607 14.91 42.62 24.99
N GLN A 608 14.87 42.54 23.65
CA GLN A 608 16.00 42.05 22.86
C GLN A 608 17.23 42.96 23.04
N SER A 609 17.03 44.28 23.08
CA SER A 609 18.09 45.25 23.36
C SER A 609 18.69 45.02 24.75
N ASP A 610 17.84 44.93 25.78
CA ASP A 610 18.26 44.70 27.17
C ASP A 610 18.98 43.34 27.31
N TYR A 611 18.51 42.33 26.59
CA TYR A 611 19.08 40.98 26.58
C TYR A 611 20.47 40.97 25.95
N ASP A 612 20.65 41.62 24.79
CA ASP A 612 21.93 41.69 24.09
C ASP A 612 22.95 42.50 24.89
N GLU A 613 22.53 43.58 25.55
CA GLU A 613 23.36 44.35 26.47
C GLU A 613 23.79 43.52 27.69
N ALA A 614 22.84 42.87 28.38
CA ALA A 614 23.13 42.01 29.52
C ALA A 614 24.09 40.87 29.14
N LYS A 615 23.88 40.28 27.95
CA LYS A 615 24.74 39.21 27.42
C LYS A 615 26.17 39.69 27.13
N GLN A 616 26.34 40.89 26.59
CA GLN A 616 27.65 41.49 26.35
C GLN A 616 28.37 41.84 27.65
N GLN A 617 27.64 42.31 28.66
CA GLN A 617 28.19 42.71 29.96
C GLN A 617 28.35 41.55 30.95
N GLY A 618 27.91 40.34 30.61
CA GLY A 618 27.95 39.18 31.51
C GLY A 618 26.98 39.28 32.70
N LEU A 619 25.94 40.09 32.58
CA LEU A 619 24.90 40.28 33.59
C LEU A 619 23.80 39.19 33.47
N PRO A 620 22.98 38.99 34.53
CA PRO A 620 21.82 38.11 34.46
C PRO A 620 20.89 38.49 33.30
N LEU A 621 20.55 37.50 32.47
CA LEU A 621 19.75 37.74 31.27
C LEU A 621 18.28 38.04 31.65
N PRO A 622 17.70 39.15 31.16
CA PRO A 622 16.29 39.45 31.41
C PRO A 622 15.38 38.42 30.76
N LEU A 623 14.28 38.08 31.45
CA LEU A 623 13.27 37.15 30.92
C LEU A 623 12.48 37.80 29.78
N LYS A 624 12.22 37.01 28.74
CA LYS A 624 11.40 37.45 27.61
C LYS A 624 9.95 37.71 28.06
N PRO A 625 9.31 38.78 27.56
CA PRO A 625 7.92 39.04 27.89
C PRO A 625 7.00 37.95 27.30
N CYS A 626 6.06 37.46 28.12
CA CYS A 626 5.15 36.38 27.74
C CYS A 626 3.82 36.94 27.23
N HIS A 627 3.53 36.80 25.93
CA HIS A 627 2.27 37.25 25.34
C HIS A 627 1.41 36.10 24.83
N VAL A 628 0.11 36.15 25.18
CA VAL A 628 -0.91 35.20 24.72
C VAL A 628 -2.07 35.98 24.10
N VAL A 629 -2.26 35.83 22.79
CA VAL A 629 -3.31 36.52 22.03
C VAL A 629 -4.43 35.54 21.73
N ILE A 630 -5.63 35.80 22.26
CA ILE A 630 -6.78 34.90 22.18
C ILE A 630 -7.78 35.43 21.14
N ILE A 631 -8.12 34.64 20.14
CA ILE A 631 -9.06 35.00 19.07
C ILE A 631 -10.27 34.05 19.12
N PRO A 632 -11.46 34.56 19.46
CA PRO A 632 -12.72 33.82 19.31
C PRO A 632 -12.96 33.37 17.87
N ASN A 633 -13.53 32.19 17.70
CA ASN A 633 -13.86 31.60 16.40
C ASN A 633 -14.70 32.55 15.53
N ASN A 634 -15.67 33.26 16.11
CA ASN A 634 -16.50 34.21 15.37
C ASN A 634 -15.69 35.43 14.91
N THR A 635 -14.79 35.94 15.75
CA THR A 635 -13.87 37.04 15.39
C THR A 635 -12.88 36.61 14.30
N ALA A 636 -12.40 35.37 14.33
CA ALA A 636 -11.48 34.83 13.31
C ALA A 636 -12.14 34.72 11.93
N LYS A 637 -13.42 34.30 11.88
CA LYS A 637 -14.18 33.99 10.64
C LYS A 637 -14.76 35.21 9.91
N LEU A 638 -15.07 36.31 10.60
CA LEU A 638 -15.86 37.39 10.03
C LEU A 638 -15.08 38.23 8.99
N GLY A 639 -15.32 37.96 7.71
CA GLY A 639 -15.20 38.92 6.61
C GLY A 639 -16.58 39.46 6.22
N MET A 640 -16.65 40.71 5.73
CA MET A 640 -17.88 41.45 5.40
C MET A 640 -18.82 40.76 4.38
N ASN A 641 -20.12 41.15 4.39
CA ASN A 641 -20.99 40.98 3.23
C ASN A 641 -20.29 41.57 2.01
N TRP A 642 -20.21 40.79 0.94
CA TRP A 642 -19.53 41.17 -0.29
C TRP A 642 -20.50 41.22 -1.46
N THR A 643 -20.20 42.06 -2.43
CA THR A 643 -20.94 42.19 -3.70
C THR A 643 -19.99 41.92 -4.85
N PRO A 644 -20.42 41.22 -5.91
CA PRO A 644 -19.61 41.03 -7.10
C PRO A 644 -19.29 42.38 -7.76
N VAL A 645 -18.10 42.50 -8.37
CA VAL A 645 -17.66 43.71 -9.07
C VAL A 645 -17.19 43.36 -10.46
N TYR A 646 -17.77 44.04 -11.44
CA TYR A 646 -17.43 43.95 -12.85
C TYR A 646 -17.85 45.25 -13.55
N ARG A 647 -17.36 45.46 -14.76
CA ARG A 647 -17.84 46.53 -15.65
C ARG A 647 -18.60 45.90 -16.80
N LEU A 648 -19.64 46.55 -17.30
CA LEU A 648 -20.29 46.11 -18.53
C LEU A 648 -19.67 46.85 -19.71
N ALA A 649 -19.22 46.09 -20.71
CA ALA A 649 -18.72 46.63 -21.96
C ALA A 649 -19.45 46.01 -23.15
N PRO A 650 -19.62 46.75 -24.27
CA PRO A 650 -20.15 46.19 -25.51
C PRO A 650 -19.30 45.02 -25.96
N MET A 651 -19.97 43.91 -26.19
CA MET A 651 -19.38 42.71 -26.73
C MET A 651 -18.92 42.99 -28.16
N ARG A 652 -17.67 42.62 -28.45
CA ARG A 652 -17.08 42.79 -29.78
C ARG A 652 -16.66 41.43 -30.32
N THR A 653 -16.94 41.22 -31.59
CA THR A 653 -16.50 40.05 -32.35
C THR A 653 -15.73 40.54 -33.57
N MET A 654 -14.79 39.74 -34.04
CA MET A 654 -14.08 40.04 -35.27
C MET A 654 -14.87 39.44 -36.44
N ASN A 655 -15.19 40.27 -37.43
CA ASN A 655 -15.85 39.77 -38.64
C ASN A 655 -14.85 39.03 -39.54
N SER A 656 -15.36 38.38 -40.59
CA SER A 656 -14.58 37.61 -41.56
C SER A 656 -13.48 38.42 -42.28
N ASN A 657 -13.53 39.76 -42.22
CA ASN A 657 -12.55 40.67 -42.81
C ASN A 657 -11.52 41.18 -41.78
N GLY A 658 -11.45 40.58 -40.59
CA GLY A 658 -10.50 40.98 -39.53
C GLY A 658 -10.86 42.28 -38.82
N LYS A 659 -12.04 42.86 -39.08
CA LYS A 659 -12.48 44.13 -38.48
C LYS A 659 -13.36 43.86 -37.26
N MET A 660 -13.08 44.56 -36.17
CA MET A 660 -13.87 44.46 -34.94
C MET A 660 -15.25 45.09 -35.14
N THR A 661 -16.29 44.32 -34.85
CA THR A 661 -17.69 44.75 -34.88
C THR A 661 -18.34 44.57 -33.51
N VAL A 662 -19.14 45.55 -33.07
CA VAL A 662 -19.95 45.42 -31.85
C VAL A 662 -21.11 44.48 -32.15
N GLN A 663 -21.29 43.47 -31.32
CA GLN A 663 -22.42 42.56 -31.44
C GLN A 663 -23.67 43.24 -30.87
N CYS A 664 -24.68 43.44 -31.70
CA CYS A 664 -25.97 43.94 -31.27
C CYS A 664 -26.98 42.80 -31.17
N ASP A 665 -27.95 42.95 -30.26
CA ASP A 665 -29.13 42.11 -30.20
C ASP A 665 -29.98 42.29 -31.46
N GLU A 666 -30.44 41.18 -32.04
CA GLU A 666 -31.08 41.19 -33.37
C GLU A 666 -32.43 41.91 -33.37
N VAL A 667 -33.15 41.84 -32.25
CA VAL A 667 -34.51 42.37 -32.06
C VAL A 667 -34.45 43.84 -31.64
N THR A 668 -33.65 44.15 -30.62
CA THR A 668 -33.59 45.51 -30.04
C THR A 668 -32.58 46.42 -30.70
N LYS A 669 -31.70 45.89 -31.57
CA LYS A 669 -30.55 46.59 -32.19
C LYS A 669 -29.56 47.21 -31.20
N MET A 670 -29.68 46.88 -29.91
CA MET A 670 -28.84 47.37 -28.83
C MET A 670 -27.53 46.56 -28.71
N PRO A 671 -26.39 47.17 -28.34
CA PRO A 671 -25.16 46.43 -28.08
C PRO A 671 -25.36 45.37 -26.98
N ARG A 672 -24.98 44.12 -27.25
CA ARG A 672 -24.88 43.09 -26.20
C ARG A 672 -23.76 43.45 -25.25
N LEU A 673 -24.00 43.33 -23.95
CA LEU A 673 -23.02 43.68 -22.92
C LEU A 673 -22.41 42.42 -22.30
N THR A 674 -21.12 42.47 -21.97
CA THR A 674 -20.43 41.39 -21.27
C THR A 674 -19.73 41.90 -19.99
N PRO A 675 -19.78 41.14 -18.87
CA PRO A 675 -19.03 41.44 -17.68
C PRO A 675 -17.52 41.41 -17.91
N CYS A 676 -16.84 42.50 -17.57
CA CYS A 676 -15.41 42.69 -17.69
C CYS A 676 -14.77 42.94 -16.33
N CYS A 677 -13.53 42.49 -16.16
CA CYS A 677 -12.78 42.70 -14.93
C CYS A 677 -12.52 44.20 -14.70
N PRO A 678 -12.79 44.76 -13.51
CA PRO A 678 -12.52 46.17 -13.21
C PRO A 678 -11.03 46.53 -13.23
N SER A 679 -10.16 45.54 -13.01
CA SER A 679 -8.71 45.73 -12.87
C SER A 679 -7.97 45.64 -14.21
N CYS A 680 -8.29 44.66 -15.06
CA CYS A 680 -7.61 44.48 -16.35
C CYS A 680 -8.48 44.85 -17.58
N GLY A 681 -9.77 45.15 -17.39
CA GLY A 681 -10.67 45.55 -18.47
C GLY A 681 -11.13 44.42 -19.40
N LEU A 682 -10.59 43.21 -19.25
CA LEU A 682 -10.91 42.05 -20.10
C LEU A 682 -12.23 41.38 -19.72
N ALA A 683 -12.90 40.77 -20.70
CA ALA A 683 -14.09 39.96 -20.49
C ALA A 683 -13.82 38.80 -19.51
N ILE A 684 -14.78 38.55 -18.61
CA ILE A 684 -14.67 37.51 -17.59
C ILE A 684 -15.02 36.16 -18.24
N LYS A 685 -14.08 35.21 -18.22
CA LYS A 685 -14.21 33.88 -18.83
C LYS A 685 -14.52 32.81 -17.76
N ASP A 686 -15.25 31.75 -18.14
CA ASP A 686 -15.48 30.55 -17.33
C ASP A 686 -14.38 29.51 -17.57
N GLY A 687 -13.72 29.05 -16.51
CA GLY A 687 -12.56 28.17 -16.63
C GLY A 687 -12.88 26.79 -17.22
N VAL A 688 -14.05 26.24 -16.90
CA VAL A 688 -14.48 24.92 -17.38
C VAL A 688 -14.85 24.98 -18.86
N ARG A 689 -15.55 26.06 -19.28
CA ARG A 689 -15.86 26.28 -20.70
C ARG A 689 -14.61 26.54 -21.53
N VAL A 690 -13.67 27.32 -20.99
CA VAL A 690 -12.37 27.57 -21.64
C VAL A 690 -11.58 26.26 -21.81
N GLU A 691 -11.55 25.40 -20.80
CA GLU A 691 -10.87 24.10 -20.89
C GLU A 691 -11.55 23.14 -21.87
N LYS A 692 -12.88 23.11 -21.88
CA LYS A 692 -13.66 22.31 -22.83
C LYS A 692 -13.40 22.76 -24.27
N LEU A 693 -13.45 24.06 -24.52
CA LEU A 693 -13.18 24.63 -25.85
C LEU A 693 -11.74 24.37 -26.31
N ALA A 694 -10.76 24.47 -25.41
CA ALA A 694 -9.36 24.16 -25.72
C ALA A 694 -9.12 22.67 -26.06
N LYS A 695 -10.01 21.77 -25.61
CA LYS A 695 -9.98 20.34 -25.98
C LYS A 695 -10.67 20.09 -27.32
N GLU A 696 -11.76 20.79 -27.60
CA GLU A 696 -12.59 20.59 -28.79
C GLU A 696 -12.02 21.28 -30.05
N HIS A 697 -11.30 22.40 -29.88
CA HIS A 697 -10.73 23.18 -30.98
C HIS A 697 -9.20 23.39 -30.84
N PRO A 698 -8.37 22.60 -31.53
CA PRO A 698 -6.90 22.68 -31.47
C PRO A 698 -6.32 24.05 -31.91
N SER A 699 -7.01 24.76 -32.80
CA SER A 699 -6.65 26.11 -33.26
C SER A 699 -6.72 27.15 -32.13
N TYR A 700 -7.73 27.04 -31.25
CA TYR A 700 -7.89 27.91 -30.08
C TYR A 700 -6.77 27.70 -29.05
N LYS A 701 -6.38 26.44 -28.82
CA LYS A 701 -5.27 26.09 -27.92
C LYS A 701 -3.95 26.73 -28.39
N LYS A 702 -3.64 26.62 -29.68
CA LYS A 702 -2.42 27.18 -30.29
C LYS A 702 -2.38 28.71 -30.18
N HIS A 703 -3.52 29.36 -30.36
CA HIS A 703 -3.65 30.82 -30.22
C HIS A 703 -3.44 31.29 -28.77
N LYS A 704 -3.99 30.57 -27.79
CA LYS A 704 -3.82 30.86 -26.36
C LYS A 704 -2.35 30.74 -25.92
N GLU A 705 -1.66 29.69 -26.38
CA GLU A 705 -0.23 29.50 -26.13
C GLU A 705 0.62 30.63 -26.72
N GLU A 706 0.22 31.19 -27.87
CA GLU A 706 0.91 32.31 -28.50
C GLU A 706 0.71 33.63 -27.74
N ILE A 707 -0.50 33.88 -27.22
CA ILE A 707 -0.79 35.04 -26.34
C ILE A 707 -0.02 34.94 -25.02
N GLU A 708 -0.01 33.76 -24.38
CA GLU A 708 0.78 33.48 -23.18
C GLU A 708 2.28 33.74 -23.40
N ARG A 709 2.82 33.29 -24.54
CA ARG A 709 4.21 33.54 -24.93
C ARG A 709 4.52 35.03 -25.08
N LYS A 710 3.61 35.81 -25.68
CA LYS A 710 3.76 37.27 -25.80
C LYS A 710 3.75 37.96 -24.42
N LYS A 711 2.86 37.52 -23.51
CA LYS A 711 2.79 38.04 -22.13
C LYS A 711 4.05 37.72 -21.32
N ARG A 712 4.63 36.50 -21.42
CA ARG A 712 5.90 36.12 -20.75
C ARG A 712 7.10 36.94 -21.23
N ASN A 713 7.08 37.36 -22.48
CA ASN A 713 8.13 38.22 -23.08
C ASN A 713 7.92 39.72 -22.79
N GLY A 714 7.05 40.08 -21.84
CA GLY A 714 6.83 41.47 -21.40
C GLY A 714 6.12 42.36 -22.42
N LYS A 715 5.56 41.80 -23.50
CA LYS A 715 4.77 42.58 -24.47
C LYS A 715 3.35 42.79 -23.94
N ASN A 716 2.91 44.05 -23.86
CA ASN A 716 1.51 44.39 -23.57
C ASN A 716 0.63 43.88 -24.71
N VAL A 717 -0.09 42.80 -24.45
CA VAL A 717 -1.21 42.35 -25.31
C VAL A 717 -2.37 43.27 -24.99
N ALA A 718 -2.87 43.99 -25.99
CA ALA A 718 -3.94 44.94 -25.75
C ALA A 718 -5.21 44.18 -25.35
N ALA A 719 -6.05 44.76 -24.48
CA ALA A 719 -7.23 44.08 -23.94
C ALA A 719 -8.15 43.53 -25.06
N PHE A 720 -8.15 44.16 -26.23
CA PHE A 720 -8.96 43.77 -27.38
C PHE A 720 -8.38 42.60 -28.21
N GLU A 721 -7.14 42.16 -27.99
CA GLU A 721 -6.52 41.06 -28.75
C GLU A 721 -6.86 39.67 -28.18
N ASP A 722 -7.35 39.57 -26.93
CA ASP A 722 -7.71 38.30 -26.24
C ASP A 722 -9.20 37.92 -26.41
N ASP A 723 -10.00 38.83 -27.00
CA ASP A 723 -11.47 38.73 -27.08
C ASP A 723 -12.00 38.22 -28.44
N VAL A 724 -11.11 37.73 -29.31
CA VAL A 724 -11.40 37.65 -30.75
C VAL A 724 -12.23 36.45 -31.20
N LEU A 725 -12.41 35.35 -30.43
CA LEU A 725 -12.93 34.12 -31.07
C LEU A 725 -13.97 33.23 -30.38
N ASP A 726 -14.37 33.37 -29.10
CA ASP A 726 -15.51 32.55 -28.66
C ASP A 726 -16.34 33.10 -27.49
N VAL A 727 -17.50 33.62 -27.88
CA VAL A 727 -18.58 34.15 -27.03
C VAL A 727 -19.04 33.14 -25.98
N GLY A 728 -18.98 31.84 -26.29
CA GLY A 728 -19.47 30.77 -25.41
C GLY A 728 -18.65 30.58 -24.14
N THR A 729 -17.47 31.21 -24.04
CA THR A 729 -16.60 31.11 -22.86
C THR A 729 -16.84 32.22 -21.83
N TYR A 730 -17.61 33.25 -22.16
CA TYR A 730 -17.85 34.37 -21.27
C TYR A 730 -18.87 34.01 -20.18
N VAL A 731 -18.67 34.58 -18.99
CA VAL A 731 -19.60 34.46 -17.88
C VAL A 731 -20.69 35.51 -18.04
N THR A 732 -21.95 35.13 -17.88
CA THR A 732 -23.07 36.07 -17.94
C THR A 732 -23.26 36.80 -16.60
N GLU A 733 -23.99 37.92 -16.62
CA GLU A 733 -24.30 38.65 -15.38
C GLU A 733 -25.11 37.78 -14.40
N GLU A 734 -26.07 37.01 -14.92
CA GLU A 734 -26.87 36.07 -14.13
C GLU A 734 -26.01 35.03 -13.41
N GLU A 735 -24.99 34.49 -14.07
CA GLU A 735 -24.06 33.50 -13.50
C GLU A 735 -23.23 34.10 -12.36
N ILE A 736 -22.77 35.34 -12.49
CA ILE A 736 -22.08 36.08 -11.43
C ILE A 736 -23.00 36.30 -10.23
N TRP A 737 -24.27 36.65 -10.48
CA TRP A 737 -25.25 36.87 -9.41
C TRP A 737 -25.75 35.58 -8.75
N GLN A 738 -25.85 34.46 -9.49
CA GLN A 738 -26.14 33.15 -8.91
C GLN A 738 -25.00 32.65 -8.00
N ALA A 739 -23.74 32.95 -8.34
CA ALA A 739 -22.60 32.66 -7.46
C ALA A 739 -22.68 33.40 -6.12
N LYS A 740 -23.19 34.64 -6.11
CA LYS A 740 -23.47 35.41 -4.89
C LYS A 740 -24.50 34.73 -3.98
N LYS A 741 -25.57 34.17 -4.54
CA LYS A 741 -26.59 33.40 -3.76
C LYS A 741 -26.01 32.17 -3.07
N LYS A 742 -24.91 31.62 -3.61
CA LYS A 742 -24.16 30.48 -3.05
C LYS A 742 -22.91 30.92 -2.25
N GLU A 743 -22.75 32.21 -1.96
CA GLU A 743 -21.61 32.82 -1.27
C GLU A 743 -20.22 32.52 -1.89
N LYS A 744 -20.16 32.21 -3.18
CA LYS A 744 -18.92 31.85 -3.88
C LYS A 744 -18.20 33.09 -4.44
N LYS A 745 -16.99 33.39 -3.93
CA LYS A 745 -16.14 34.50 -4.40
C LYS A 745 -15.46 34.16 -5.73
N LEU A 746 -15.67 35.00 -6.75
CA LEU A 746 -15.11 34.83 -8.10
C LEU A 746 -13.85 35.68 -8.34
N TRP A 747 -12.95 35.16 -9.17
CA TRP A 747 -11.65 35.76 -9.46
C TRP A 747 -11.48 35.81 -10.98
N CYS A 748 -10.83 36.85 -11.49
CA CYS A 748 -10.58 37.01 -12.92
C CYS A 748 -9.52 35.99 -13.38
N LEU A 749 -9.86 35.15 -14.36
CA LEU A 749 -8.91 34.17 -14.92
C LEU A 749 -7.76 34.81 -15.70
N ASN A 750 -7.89 36.07 -16.14
CA ASN A 750 -6.86 36.73 -16.93
C ASN A 750 -5.79 37.42 -16.07
N CYS A 751 -6.16 38.03 -14.94
CA CYS A 751 -5.22 38.78 -14.10
C CYS A 751 -5.17 38.34 -12.63
N GLY A 752 -5.99 37.37 -12.23
CA GLY A 752 -6.11 36.93 -10.83
C GLY A 752 -6.79 37.95 -9.90
N GLY A 753 -7.24 39.08 -10.43
CA GLY A 753 -7.93 40.12 -9.65
C GLY A 753 -9.26 39.64 -9.06
N ALA A 754 -9.56 40.07 -7.84
CA ALA A 754 -10.81 39.75 -7.17
C ALA A 754 -12.01 40.40 -7.89
N LEU A 755 -13.04 39.62 -8.22
CA LEU A 755 -14.29 40.10 -8.82
C LEU A 755 -15.37 40.34 -7.76
N TRP A 756 -14.95 40.77 -6.58
CA TRP A 756 -15.81 41.05 -5.43
C TRP A 756 -15.23 42.19 -4.59
N GLN A 757 -16.12 42.95 -3.96
CA GLN A 757 -15.76 44.00 -3.01
C GLN A 757 -16.64 43.93 -1.76
N LEU A 758 -16.22 44.61 -0.71
CA LEU A 758 -16.97 44.74 0.52
C LEU A 758 -18.20 45.64 0.25
N ALA A 759 -19.40 45.18 0.62
CA ALA A 759 -20.62 45.96 0.43
C ALA A 759 -20.67 47.09 1.47
N THR A 760 -20.47 48.34 1.05
CA THR A 760 -20.54 49.52 1.92
C THR A 760 -21.96 50.08 2.05
N THR A 761 -22.86 49.78 1.11
CA THR A 761 -24.30 50.13 1.13
C THR A 761 -25.10 49.09 0.33
N LYS A 762 -26.43 49.04 0.54
CA LYS A 762 -27.33 48.04 -0.09
C LYS A 762 -27.46 48.15 -1.62
N GLU A 763 -26.94 49.19 -2.25
CA GLU A 763 -27.12 49.44 -3.69
C GLU A 763 -25.77 49.72 -4.38
N TRP A 764 -25.20 48.70 -5.02
CA TRP A 764 -24.20 48.90 -6.06
C TRP A 764 -24.90 48.65 -7.40
N VAL A 765 -24.87 49.65 -8.28
CA VAL A 765 -25.42 49.58 -9.63
C VAL A 765 -24.24 49.41 -10.61
N PRO A 766 -24.28 48.45 -11.55
CA PRO A 766 -23.25 48.32 -12.57
C PRO A 766 -23.09 49.64 -13.33
N ARG A 767 -21.90 50.26 -13.32
CA ARG A 767 -21.62 51.42 -14.19
C ARG A 767 -21.46 50.91 -15.62
N THR A 768 -22.51 51.05 -16.40
CA THR A 768 -22.51 50.89 -17.85
C THR A 768 -21.61 51.96 -18.47
N VAL A 769 -20.70 51.56 -19.36
CA VAL A 769 -20.12 52.49 -20.31
C VAL A 769 -21.16 52.65 -21.42
N LEU A 770 -21.80 53.83 -21.44
CA LEU A 770 -22.66 54.44 -22.48
C LEU A 770 -24.16 54.55 -22.12
N ARG A 771 -24.57 55.78 -21.75
CA ARG A 771 -25.58 56.60 -22.46
C ARG A 771 -25.75 57.99 -21.85
N GLY A 772 -25.72 59.02 -22.69
CA GLY A 772 -26.47 60.28 -22.50
C GLY A 772 -25.76 61.46 -21.82
N ASP A 773 -25.23 62.35 -22.67
CA ASP A 773 -25.15 63.83 -22.67
C ASP A 773 -24.67 64.69 -21.49
N ASP A 774 -24.51 64.21 -20.26
CA ASP A 774 -23.84 65.05 -19.24
C ASP A 774 -23.00 64.19 -18.30
N VAL A 775 -21.70 64.47 -18.30
CA VAL A 775 -20.69 64.31 -17.24
C VAL A 775 -19.35 63.96 -17.91
N GLU A 776 -18.38 64.86 -17.74
CA GLU A 776 -17.02 64.79 -18.24
C GLU A 776 -16.39 63.40 -18.06
N ALA A 777 -15.73 62.93 -19.12
CA ALA A 777 -14.85 61.78 -19.07
C ALA A 777 -13.77 62.02 -18.01
N LEU A 778 -13.83 61.32 -16.88
CA LEU A 778 -12.69 61.26 -15.97
C LEU A 778 -11.59 60.43 -16.63
N LEU A 779 -10.65 61.13 -17.27
CA LEU A 779 -9.28 60.68 -17.46
C LEU A 779 -8.77 60.18 -16.09
N LEU A 780 -8.24 58.95 -16.05
CA LEU A 780 -7.49 58.48 -14.90
C LEU A 780 -6.29 59.42 -14.69
N PRO A 781 -6.03 59.94 -13.48
CA PRO A 781 -4.81 60.70 -13.25
C PRO A 781 -3.61 59.77 -13.38
N SER A 782 -2.56 60.26 -14.03
CA SER A 782 -1.29 59.57 -14.29
C SER A 782 -0.41 59.35 -13.04
N ASN A 783 -0.82 59.85 -11.87
CA ASN A 783 -0.12 59.61 -10.61
C ASN A 783 -1.07 58.99 -9.56
N LEU A 784 -0.89 57.68 -9.34
CA LEU A 784 -1.58 56.87 -8.34
C LEU A 784 -1.20 57.21 -6.87
N GLU A 785 -0.24 58.11 -6.64
CA GLU A 785 0.31 58.41 -5.31
C GLU A 785 -0.47 59.48 -4.52
N ASN A 786 -1.41 60.21 -5.14
CA ASN A 786 -2.16 61.30 -4.49
C ASN A 786 -3.68 61.06 -4.40
N LEU A 787 -4.11 59.80 -4.20
CA LEU A 787 -5.50 59.55 -3.76
C LEU A 787 -5.67 60.08 -2.32
N PRO A 788 -6.74 60.84 -2.00
CA PRO A 788 -6.97 61.30 -0.64
C PRO A 788 -7.09 60.08 0.28
N VAL A 789 -6.36 60.10 1.40
CA VAL A 789 -6.33 59.03 2.42
C VAL A 789 -7.76 58.68 2.81
N THR A 790 -8.30 57.62 2.20
CA THR A 790 -9.73 57.29 2.28
C THR A 790 -10.05 56.53 3.56
N ILE A 791 -9.58 56.97 4.72
CA ILE A 791 -9.96 56.38 6.01
C ILE A 791 -9.92 57.47 7.10
N LYS A 792 -11.07 58.10 7.35
CA LYS A 792 -11.27 58.92 8.56
C LYS A 792 -11.81 58.09 9.75
N ASP A 793 -12.25 56.85 9.52
CA ASP A 793 -12.74 55.96 10.58
C ASP A 793 -12.45 54.48 10.25
N THR A 794 -11.89 53.74 11.22
CA THR A 794 -11.52 52.31 11.09
C THR A 794 -12.60 51.36 11.63
N SER A 795 -13.75 51.90 12.07
CA SER A 795 -14.89 51.15 12.61
C SER A 795 -15.54 50.18 11.61
N PHE A 796 -15.31 50.35 10.29
CA PHE A 796 -15.98 49.58 9.23
C PHE A 796 -15.08 48.64 8.40
N ARG A 797 -13.79 48.42 8.73
CA ARG A 797 -12.99 47.37 8.06
C ARG A 797 -13.41 45.97 8.55
N ARG A 798 -13.93 45.09 7.67
CA ARG A 798 -14.05 43.64 7.94
C ARG A 798 -13.15 42.81 7.02
N PHE A 799 -11.85 42.89 7.29
CA PHE A 799 -10.89 41.84 6.95
C PHE A 799 -11.13 40.67 7.92
N SER A 800 -11.15 39.42 7.47
CA SER A 800 -11.06 38.32 8.44
C SER A 800 -9.73 38.48 9.20
N VAL A 801 -9.75 38.34 10.52
CA VAL A 801 -8.52 38.50 11.32
C VAL A 801 -7.47 37.48 10.88
N ALA A 802 -7.90 36.28 10.47
CA ALA A 802 -7.03 35.26 9.91
C ALA A 802 -6.35 35.68 8.59
N ASP A 803 -7.10 36.24 7.64
CA ASP A 803 -6.53 36.76 6.39
C ASP A 803 -5.60 37.96 6.64
N TYR A 804 -5.97 38.80 7.60
CA TYR A 804 -5.19 40.00 7.94
C TYR A 804 -3.83 39.63 8.52
N ILE A 805 -3.79 38.73 9.52
CA ILE A 805 -2.53 38.25 10.10
C ILE A 805 -1.71 37.53 9.04
N LYS A 806 -2.31 36.64 8.23
CA LYS A 806 -1.59 35.96 7.14
C LYS A 806 -0.96 36.94 6.15
N LYS A 807 -1.68 38.00 5.78
CA LYS A 807 -1.23 38.94 4.75
C LYS A 807 -0.17 39.92 5.26
N PHE A 808 -0.32 40.44 6.47
CA PHE A 808 0.50 41.56 6.96
C PHE A 808 1.47 41.18 8.08
N TYR A 809 1.24 40.06 8.76
CA TYR A 809 1.99 39.64 9.95
C TYR A 809 2.39 38.16 9.89
N SER A 810 2.64 37.65 8.68
CA SER A 810 3.16 36.29 8.48
C SER A 810 4.50 36.15 9.20
N GLY A 811 4.65 35.09 9.99
CA GLY A 811 5.84 34.81 10.78
C GLY A 811 5.96 35.55 12.11
N PHE A 812 4.96 36.37 12.46
CA PHE A 812 4.95 37.10 13.74
C PHE A 812 4.72 36.17 14.93
N PHE A 813 3.60 35.44 14.91
CA PHE A 813 3.25 34.48 15.96
C PHE A 813 4.09 33.21 15.86
N LYS A 814 4.53 32.72 17.03
CA LYS A 814 5.49 31.63 17.15
C LYS A 814 4.86 30.29 17.58
N LEU A 815 3.63 30.34 18.06
CA LEU A 815 2.84 29.17 18.43
C LEU A 815 1.37 29.42 18.08
N LEU A 816 0.72 28.44 17.47
CA LEU A 816 -0.73 28.41 17.29
C LEU A 816 -1.31 27.34 18.18
N ILE A 817 -2.18 27.72 19.11
CA ILE A 817 -2.97 26.81 19.93
C ILE A 817 -4.41 26.88 19.42
N SER A 818 -4.99 25.76 19.00
CA SER A 818 -6.39 25.72 18.60
C SER A 818 -7.16 24.76 19.49
N ASP A 819 -8.21 25.25 20.14
CA ASP A 819 -9.11 24.44 20.97
C ASP A 819 -10.35 24.02 20.16
N GLU A 820 -10.92 22.86 20.49
CA GLU A 820 -12.16 22.34 19.86
C GLU A 820 -12.12 22.18 18.32
N ILE A 821 -11.00 21.70 17.76
CA ILE A 821 -10.81 21.60 16.30
C ILE A 821 -11.84 20.71 15.60
N HIS A 822 -12.39 19.71 16.30
CA HIS A 822 -13.38 18.78 15.73
C HIS A 822 -14.69 19.47 15.30
N GLN A 823 -14.94 20.71 15.73
CA GLN A 823 -16.10 21.50 15.32
C GLN A 823 -15.98 22.06 13.89
N GLY A 824 -14.79 22.00 13.27
CA GLY A 824 -14.55 22.42 11.89
C GLY A 824 -14.69 21.26 10.92
N LYS A 825 -15.83 21.12 10.22
CA LYS A 825 -15.93 20.24 9.05
C LYS A 825 -15.11 20.83 7.89
N GLU A 826 -14.58 19.99 7.00
CA GLU A 826 -13.87 20.45 5.80
C GLU A 826 -14.72 21.46 4.99
N GLY A 827 -14.10 22.57 4.59
CA GLY A 827 -14.77 23.64 3.85
C GLY A 827 -15.59 24.61 4.71
N THR A 828 -15.59 24.46 6.04
CA THR A 828 -16.21 25.45 6.94
C THR A 828 -15.30 26.65 7.16
N ALA A 829 -15.89 27.83 7.39
CA ALA A 829 -15.15 29.06 7.71
C ALA A 829 -14.22 28.90 8.93
N THR A 830 -14.56 28.03 9.88
CA THR A 830 -13.69 27.66 11.01
C THR A 830 -12.41 26.98 10.53
N SER A 831 -12.55 25.95 9.68
CA SER A 831 -11.42 25.20 9.13
C SER A 831 -10.52 26.07 8.26
N ASP A 832 -11.11 26.96 7.45
CA ASP A 832 -10.39 27.94 6.64
C ASP A 832 -9.58 28.93 7.48
N SER A 833 -10.17 29.41 8.59
CA SER A 833 -9.50 30.36 9.49
C SER A 833 -8.32 29.70 10.19
N LEU A 834 -8.48 28.46 10.66
CA LEU A 834 -7.41 27.66 11.25
C LEU A 834 -6.28 27.43 10.24
N ALA A 835 -6.60 27.03 9.00
CA ALA A 835 -5.61 26.86 7.94
C ALA A 835 -4.85 28.15 7.64
N ARG A 836 -5.56 29.30 7.58
CA ARG A 836 -4.93 30.62 7.37
C ARG A 836 -4.01 31.02 8.51
N PHE A 837 -4.40 30.78 9.78
CA PHE A 837 -3.51 31.01 10.90
C PHE A 837 -2.29 30.11 10.84
N ALA A 838 -2.45 28.81 10.55
CA ALA A 838 -1.33 27.89 10.38
C ALA A 838 -0.36 28.36 9.28
N MET A 839 -0.87 28.87 8.15
CA MET A 839 -0.05 29.48 7.10
C MET A 839 0.59 30.82 7.50
N ALA A 840 0.01 31.54 8.47
CA ALA A 840 0.53 32.80 8.99
C ALA A 840 1.62 32.60 10.05
N MET A 841 1.76 31.39 10.60
CA MET A 841 2.79 31.08 11.58
C MET A 841 4.18 31.13 10.97
N HIS A 842 5.20 31.40 11.79
CA HIS A 842 6.59 31.33 11.37
C HIS A 842 6.95 29.94 10.81
N PRO A 843 7.82 29.80 9.80
CA PRO A 843 8.14 28.51 9.17
C PRO A 843 8.69 27.44 10.12
N ARG A 844 9.15 27.87 11.30
CA ARG A 844 9.65 27.02 12.40
C ARG A 844 8.62 26.79 13.53
N CYS A 845 7.37 27.21 13.34
CA CYS A 845 6.31 27.04 14.33
C CYS A 845 5.69 25.65 14.28
N SER A 846 5.36 25.16 15.48
CA SER A 846 4.49 24.01 15.65
C SER A 846 3.07 24.46 16.03
N PRO A 847 2.00 24.07 15.33
CA PRO A 847 0.66 24.14 15.87
C PRO A 847 0.50 23.11 17.01
N LEU A 848 0.06 23.58 18.18
CA LEU A 848 -0.55 22.77 19.23
C LEU A 848 -2.05 22.69 18.94
N LEU A 849 -2.52 21.50 18.61
CA LEU A 849 -3.90 21.27 18.24
C LEU A 849 -4.61 20.54 19.39
N GLY A 850 -5.48 21.23 20.12
CA GLY A 850 -6.35 20.67 21.14
C GLY A 850 -7.66 20.17 20.53
N ALA A 851 -8.01 18.91 20.77
CA ALA A 851 -9.32 18.38 20.42
C ALA A 851 -9.97 17.75 21.65
N LEU A 852 -11.20 18.16 21.97
CA LEU A 852 -12.07 17.42 22.86
C LEU A 852 -12.62 16.19 22.09
N ILE A 853 -12.56 15.02 22.70
CA ILE A 853 -13.39 13.88 22.28
C ILE A 853 -14.48 13.74 23.34
N LEU A 854 -15.71 14.12 22.99
CA LEU A 854 -16.92 13.59 23.62
C LEU A 854 -17.25 12.28 22.90
N ALA A 855 -16.60 11.19 23.29
CA ALA A 855 -17.03 9.86 22.87
C ALA A 855 -18.15 9.40 23.81
N CYS A 856 -19.35 9.95 23.62
CA CYS A 856 -20.54 9.13 23.76
C CYS A 856 -20.83 8.55 22.37
N VAL A 857 -19.97 7.63 21.93
CA VAL A 857 -20.30 6.77 20.79
C VAL A 857 -21.17 5.67 21.38
N ASN A 858 -22.48 5.76 21.18
CA ASN A 858 -23.39 4.64 21.45
C ASN A 858 -22.92 3.43 20.63
N GLY A 859 -22.16 2.57 21.30
CA GLY A 859 -21.62 1.29 20.86
C GLY A 859 -20.49 1.40 19.84
N SER A 860 -19.34 0.82 20.19
CA SER A 860 -18.23 0.41 19.31
C SER A 860 -17.16 1.46 18.98
N LEU A 861 -16.06 1.38 19.74
CA LEU A 861 -14.70 1.96 19.54
C LEU A 861 -14.46 3.42 19.94
N MET A 862 -14.42 3.67 21.25
CA MET A 862 -13.19 3.89 22.02
C MET A 862 -13.61 4.43 23.39
N THR A 863 -13.76 3.53 24.35
CA THR A 863 -13.98 3.84 25.76
C THR A 863 -13.22 2.80 26.58
N ALA A 864 -12.16 3.25 27.22
CA ALA A 864 -11.58 2.62 28.40
C ALA A 864 -10.74 3.68 29.12
N CYS A 865 -11.42 4.70 29.65
CA CYS A 865 -10.93 5.50 30.77
C CYS A 865 -12.03 5.48 31.83
N GLU A 866 -12.08 4.38 32.58
CA GLU A 866 -12.78 4.37 33.86
C GLU A 866 -11.78 4.70 34.97
N SER A 867 -12.10 5.79 35.66
CA SER A 867 -11.86 6.09 37.08
C SER A 867 -10.90 5.18 37.85
N GLY A 868 -9.66 5.66 38.02
CA GLY A 868 -8.97 5.48 39.30
C GLY A 868 -9.35 6.64 40.20
N SER A 869 -9.99 6.34 41.32
CA SER A 869 -10.39 7.27 42.38
C SER A 869 -9.28 8.27 42.70
N ILE A 870 -9.60 9.57 42.60
CA ILE A 870 -8.90 10.60 43.34
C ILE A 870 -9.42 10.46 44.77
N ASP A 871 -8.56 10.03 45.70
CA ASP A 871 -8.88 10.06 47.13
C ASP A 871 -9.21 11.50 47.51
N THR A 872 -10.49 11.76 47.73
CA THR A 872 -10.98 12.97 48.36
C THR A 872 -10.51 12.98 49.79
N VAL A 873 -9.60 13.89 50.13
CA VAL A 873 -9.30 14.26 51.52
C VAL A 873 -10.61 14.75 52.15
N PRO A 874 -11.07 14.20 53.28
CA PRO A 874 -12.29 14.64 53.93
C PRO A 874 -12.09 16.02 54.55
N GLU A 875 -12.96 16.96 54.20
CA GLU A 875 -13.12 18.23 54.90
C GLU A 875 -13.40 17.96 56.39
N LYS A 876 -12.56 18.52 57.26
CA LYS A 876 -12.91 18.78 58.66
C LYS A 876 -13.10 20.28 58.84
N GLN A 877 -14.37 20.63 59.04
CA GLN A 877 -14.99 21.83 59.63
C GLN A 877 -14.60 23.21 59.12
#